data_AF-A0A9W7ALH1-F1
#
_entry.id   AF-A0A9W7ALH1-F1
#
_cell.length_a   1.000
_cell.length_b   1.000
_cell.length_c   1.000
_cell.angle_alpha   90.00
_cell.angle_beta   90.00
_cell.angle_gamma   90.00
#
_symmetry.space_group_name_H-M   'P 1'
#
loop_
_entity.id
_entity.type
_entity.pdbx_description
1 polymer ?
#
loop_
_entity_poly.entity_id
_entity_poly.type
_entity_poly.pdbx_seq_one_letter_code
_entity_poly.pdbx_strand_id
1 'polypeptide(L)'
;MNYLMKISSVCILLLASFVPTTVATNKYTVKACTAASLGDTCTLQVVGTKNVAQPVTGTGHCDETVDQKGSVTWADLTLSEGKVLLVEVETHVSSQTSNAGFFVRPTRLTRDWGTANVANKKATFYLAATGQFSVEFASQEFWGGDAALSFDALMLFVNPGADPVPLGATVISDSDSSAPVDLGPNKAYVFSADNSYDWGADKVFKVHDNTQVYFEAGAHVRARIVQTEKKVDNVLISGYGTLDAHYDLEPDVVGVSDDATHQTIGIYGKNIHVVGLTIVNTNPKCGVWGYCLNINANWSPIGVQGDPFGADELQDQTMPAPTYKARQAHCQEKNMDDSANTNFDNCPTSHTDGQLVSYVKCMTWQMGQDGINAGKYGTVENSFVRVIDDAIKPWDSHGVYKNVTIWQQALGWPINFGWWNWNQPDVGTVVEDIYVIHNHNWHTSGGWPETASGQCTIGGIYGSGSVKSGYKLKNIFVETAASCAIGLEISKSAYSRHPTSDGCVGSIVDMQIDGLFFDEEFKTGTGYNNFLSGEASPYTACVGDLKGEIKNLNIASNVAGRALGASDFTMPNAGTVPGLTFTTAVDPHAVPLSKYELHSNKNAYADFGAKGEIDTAGVTVAGVQQCIERCHSDWSCDCVVFQASNNKCSKRRGCGGVESFDDDVNYDVYVRKGSEGGGPQGIMVGGGGAVRSSRLSVLVGVAVGGVVLAMGIVM
;
A
#
# COMPACT_ATOMS: atom_id res chain seq x y z
N MET A 1 22.92 -63.07 44.07
CA MET A 1 23.54 -61.73 44.17
C MET A 1 22.97 -60.91 43.02
N ASN A 2 21.93 -60.10 43.30
CA ASN A 2 21.99 -58.62 43.42
C ASN A 2 22.13 -57.97 42.03
N TYR A 3 21.22 -57.16 41.47
CA TYR A 3 20.09 -56.37 41.97
C TYR A 3 19.09 -56.12 40.82
N LEU A 4 17.79 -56.10 41.12
CA LEU A 4 16.73 -55.53 40.27
C LEU A 4 16.77 -53.99 40.33
N MET A 5 16.61 -53.31 39.20
CA MET A 5 16.00 -51.98 39.16
C MET A 5 15.22 -51.80 37.85
N LYS A 6 13.88 -51.84 37.97
CA LYS A 6 12.93 -51.32 36.98
C LYS A 6 12.88 -49.80 37.14
N ILE A 7 13.28 -49.06 36.11
CA ILE A 7 12.91 -47.65 35.98
C ILE A 7 11.74 -47.60 35.00
N SER A 8 10.58 -47.23 35.51
CA SER A 8 9.39 -46.95 34.72
C SER A 8 9.51 -45.49 34.28
N SER A 9 9.89 -45.28 33.02
CA SER A 9 9.83 -43.94 32.42
C SER A 9 8.36 -43.62 32.10
N VAL A 10 7.70 -42.95 33.04
CA VAL A 10 6.48 -42.20 32.75
C VAL A 10 6.91 -40.99 31.91
N CYS A 11 6.72 -41.10 30.60
CA CYS A 11 6.89 -39.98 29.68
C CYS A 11 5.69 -39.05 29.91
N ILE A 12 5.82 -38.09 30.83
CA ILE A 12 4.91 -36.96 30.94
C ILE A 12 5.21 -36.07 29.73
N LEU A 13 4.38 -36.17 28.68
CA LEU A 13 4.28 -35.14 27.66
C LEU A 13 3.78 -33.86 28.35
N LEU A 14 4.71 -33.03 28.81
CA LEU A 14 4.46 -31.63 29.11
C LEU A 14 4.32 -30.93 27.76
N LEU A 15 3.10 -30.91 27.21
CA LEU A 15 2.68 -29.95 26.21
C LEU A 15 2.71 -28.57 26.87
N ALA A 16 3.90 -27.97 26.95
CA ALA A 16 4.04 -26.58 27.31
C ALA A 16 3.63 -25.76 26.09
N SER A 17 2.37 -25.30 26.06
CA SER A 17 1.92 -24.24 25.16
C SER A 17 2.61 -22.94 25.57
N PHE A 18 3.90 -22.81 25.26
CA PHE A 18 4.60 -21.53 25.31
C PHE A 18 4.12 -20.69 24.12
N VAL A 19 2.92 -20.11 24.23
CA VAL A 19 2.67 -18.84 23.57
C VAL A 19 3.19 -17.79 24.56
N PRO A 20 4.36 -17.18 24.35
CA PRO A 20 4.80 -16.06 25.16
C PRO A 20 3.86 -14.88 24.92
N THR A 21 2.72 -14.88 25.59
CA THR A 21 1.85 -13.72 25.75
C THR A 21 2.53 -12.80 26.76
N THR A 22 3.65 -12.19 26.36
CA THR A 22 3.92 -10.85 26.91
C THR A 22 2.67 -10.06 26.56
N VAL A 23 1.87 -9.70 27.57
CA VAL A 23 0.69 -8.87 27.37
C VAL A 23 1.22 -7.61 26.70
N ALA A 24 0.99 -7.50 25.39
CA ALA A 24 1.49 -6.38 24.61
C ALA A 24 1.02 -5.12 25.34
N THR A 25 1.97 -4.30 25.79
CA THR A 25 1.62 -3.01 26.40
C THR A 25 0.81 -2.25 25.38
N ASN A 26 -0.47 -2.00 25.68
CA ASN A 26 -1.35 -1.24 24.80
C ASN A 26 -0.73 0.13 24.56
N LYS A 27 -0.10 0.31 23.40
CA LYS A 27 0.54 1.57 23.00
C LYS A 27 -0.48 2.67 22.76
N TYR A 28 -1.73 2.27 22.48
CA TYR A 28 -2.82 3.16 22.16
C TYR A 28 -4.10 2.73 22.86
N THR A 29 -4.96 3.71 23.14
CA THR A 29 -6.37 3.48 23.45
C THR A 29 -7.21 4.11 22.37
N VAL A 30 -8.07 3.31 21.73
CA VAL A 30 -9.00 3.76 20.69
C VAL A 30 -10.41 3.62 21.22
N LYS A 31 -11.20 4.69 21.07
CA LYS A 31 -12.64 4.64 21.24
C LYS A 31 -13.33 5.18 20.01
N ALA A 32 -14.47 4.62 19.66
CA ALA A 32 -15.25 5.09 18.54
C ALA A 32 -16.76 4.95 18.80
N CYS A 33 -17.54 5.74 18.07
CA CYS A 33 -18.97 5.54 17.92
C CYS A 33 -19.44 6.11 16.60
N THR A 34 -20.54 5.57 16.08
CA THR A 34 -21.17 6.05 14.85
C THR A 34 -22.12 7.20 15.15
N ALA A 35 -21.91 8.35 14.50
CA ALA A 35 -22.75 9.53 14.59
C ALA A 35 -23.54 9.75 13.29
N ALA A 36 -24.62 10.54 13.36
CA ALA A 36 -25.46 10.80 12.19
C ALA A 36 -24.79 11.74 11.18
N SER A 37 -24.07 12.75 11.66
CA SER A 37 -23.37 13.75 10.86
C SER A 37 -22.14 14.32 11.58
N LEU A 38 -21.33 15.09 10.87
CA LEU A 38 -20.17 15.80 11.44
C LEU A 38 -20.64 16.78 12.53
N GLY A 39 -20.00 16.72 13.70
CA GLY A 39 -20.35 17.55 14.88
C GLY A 39 -21.37 16.90 15.83
N ASP A 40 -22.05 15.83 15.42
CA ASP A 40 -22.93 15.09 16.32
C ASP A 40 -22.11 14.29 17.36
N THR A 41 -22.57 14.28 18.60
CA THR A 41 -21.96 13.48 19.67
C THR A 41 -22.59 12.09 19.75
N CYS A 42 -21.82 11.09 20.16
CA CYS A 42 -22.32 9.76 20.50
C CYS A 42 -21.55 9.18 21.71
N THR A 43 -22.04 8.06 22.26
CA THR A 43 -21.36 7.40 23.39
C THR A 43 -20.20 6.56 22.88
N LEU A 44 -18.98 7.08 23.02
CA LEU A 44 -17.74 6.40 22.64
C LEU A 44 -17.58 5.06 23.36
N GLN A 45 -17.30 4.02 22.59
CA GLN A 45 -16.99 2.67 23.09
C GLN A 45 -15.53 2.33 22.82
N VAL A 46 -14.89 1.59 23.73
CA VAL A 46 -13.52 1.10 23.51
C VAL A 46 -13.52 0.12 22.34
N VAL A 47 -12.57 0.28 21.44
CA VAL A 47 -12.36 -0.60 20.29
C VAL A 47 -11.13 -1.45 20.56
N GLY A 48 -11.24 -2.75 20.29
CA GLY A 48 -10.10 -3.66 20.41
C GLY A 48 -9.00 -3.29 19.43
N THR A 49 -7.75 -3.29 19.91
CA THR A 49 -6.57 -3.04 19.08
C THR A 49 -5.73 -4.31 18.97
N LYS A 50 -5.13 -4.51 17.81
CA LYS A 50 -4.10 -5.53 17.58
C LYS A 50 -2.74 -4.84 17.45
N ASN A 51 -1.66 -5.50 17.85
CA ASN A 51 -0.31 -4.95 17.78
C ASN A 51 0.65 -6.00 17.25
N VAL A 52 1.48 -5.58 16.29
CA VAL A 52 2.62 -6.35 15.81
C VAL A 52 3.85 -5.46 15.92
N ALA A 53 4.79 -5.88 16.76
CA ALA A 53 6.12 -5.32 16.76
C ALA A 53 6.95 -5.96 15.65
N GLN A 54 7.94 -5.23 15.15
CA GLN A 54 8.95 -5.84 14.30
C GLN A 54 9.56 -7.05 15.02
N PRO A 55 9.65 -8.21 14.36
CA PRO A 55 10.30 -9.37 14.94
C PRO A 55 11.78 -9.05 15.22
N VAL A 56 12.19 -9.03 16.48
CA VAL A 56 13.60 -8.83 16.87
C VAL A 56 14.16 -10.18 17.33
N THR A 57 15.07 -10.78 16.55
CA THR A 57 15.84 -11.93 17.02
C THR A 57 17.17 -11.45 17.62
N GLY A 58 17.51 -11.96 18.80
CA GLY A 58 18.62 -11.47 19.63
C GLY A 58 20.03 -11.76 19.11
N THR A 59 20.20 -12.28 17.90
CA THR A 59 21.53 -12.68 17.38
C THR A 59 21.58 -12.56 15.86
N GLY A 60 22.23 -11.51 15.36
CA GLY A 60 22.67 -11.42 13.96
C GLY A 60 21.66 -10.73 13.05
N HIS A 61 22.09 -9.58 12.54
CA HIS A 61 21.41 -8.74 11.57
C HIS A 61 20.74 -9.53 10.44
N CYS A 62 19.48 -9.20 10.19
CA CYS A 62 19.01 -9.18 8.83
C CYS A 62 19.40 -7.81 8.30
N ASP A 63 20.43 -7.76 7.45
CA ASP A 63 20.79 -6.55 6.68
C ASP A 63 19.55 -5.98 5.93
N GLU A 64 18.50 -6.80 5.81
CA GLU A 64 17.18 -6.64 5.22
C GLU A 64 16.17 -5.77 5.99
N THR A 65 16.37 -5.46 7.28
CA THR A 65 15.41 -4.60 8.02
C THR A 65 15.79 -3.12 8.06
N VAL A 66 16.98 -2.76 7.55
CA VAL A 66 17.49 -1.38 7.43
C VAL A 66 17.15 -0.49 8.66
N ASP A 67 17.56 -0.96 9.84
CA ASP A 67 17.37 -0.26 11.13
C ASP A 67 15.92 0.07 11.54
N GLN A 68 14.91 -0.45 10.83
CA GLN A 68 13.52 -0.37 11.28
C GLN A 68 13.41 -1.05 12.64
N LYS A 69 12.71 -0.42 13.59
CA LYS A 69 12.51 -0.87 14.98
C LYS A 69 11.08 -0.60 15.47
N GLY A 70 10.23 -0.05 14.62
CA GLY A 70 8.86 0.34 14.95
C GLY A 70 7.91 -0.83 15.19
N SER A 71 6.69 -0.49 15.56
CA SER A 71 5.57 -1.45 15.63
C SER A 71 4.35 -0.87 14.91
N VAL A 72 3.40 -1.73 14.56
CA VAL A 72 2.10 -1.30 14.05
C VAL A 72 1.03 -1.78 15.01
N THR A 73 0.28 -0.83 15.56
CA THR A 73 -0.99 -1.07 16.24
C THR A 73 -2.11 -0.75 15.26
N TRP A 74 -3.18 -1.53 15.25
CA TRP A 74 -4.35 -1.17 14.46
C TRP A 74 -5.68 -1.49 15.14
N ALA A 75 -6.72 -0.79 14.71
CA ALA A 75 -8.11 -1.04 15.07
C ALA A 75 -8.96 -1.20 13.81
N ASP A 76 -9.75 -2.27 13.75
CA ASP A 76 -10.77 -2.47 12.73
C ASP A 76 -12.07 -1.77 13.16
N LEU A 77 -12.52 -0.83 12.35
CA LEU A 77 -13.72 -0.03 12.55
C LEU A 77 -14.71 -0.31 11.42
N THR A 78 -16.00 -0.18 11.70
CA THR A 78 -17.05 -0.29 10.67
C THR A 78 -17.77 1.03 10.54
N LEU A 79 -17.88 1.54 9.32
CA LEU A 79 -18.65 2.72 8.99
C LEU A 79 -19.86 2.35 8.14
N SER A 80 -21.06 2.60 8.68
CA SER A 80 -22.30 2.46 7.91
C SER A 80 -22.44 3.56 6.87
N GLU A 81 -23.06 3.24 5.74
CA GLU A 81 -23.31 4.20 4.66
C GLU A 81 -24.08 5.43 5.16
N GLY A 82 -23.61 6.62 4.76
CA GLY A 82 -24.22 7.89 5.14
C GLY A 82 -24.04 8.29 6.61
N LYS A 83 -23.12 7.66 7.34
CA LYS A 83 -22.75 8.01 8.72
C LYS A 83 -21.34 8.58 8.79
N VAL A 84 -20.95 9.01 9.99
CA VAL A 84 -19.56 9.34 10.33
C VAL A 84 -19.14 8.62 11.60
N LEU A 85 -17.84 8.41 11.80
CA LEU A 85 -17.29 7.91 13.06
C LEU A 85 -16.73 9.08 13.87
N LEU A 86 -17.17 9.23 15.11
CA LEU A 86 -16.47 10.02 16.11
C LEU A 86 -15.44 9.10 16.78
N VAL A 87 -14.16 9.46 16.69
CA VAL A 87 -13.03 8.66 17.17
C VAL A 87 -12.27 9.46 18.23
N GLU A 88 -11.89 8.79 19.32
CA GLU A 88 -10.97 9.28 20.33
C GLU A 88 -9.76 8.35 20.38
N VAL A 89 -8.56 8.93 20.27
CA VAL A 89 -7.29 8.20 20.37
C VAL A 89 -6.45 8.81 21.49
N GLU A 90 -5.84 7.95 22.30
CA GLU A 90 -4.81 8.31 23.27
C GLU A 90 -3.54 7.49 23.02
N THR A 91 -2.37 8.14 22.93
CA THR A 91 -1.07 7.48 22.80
C THR A 91 -0.40 7.34 24.17
N HIS A 92 0.10 6.14 24.46
CA HIS A 92 0.90 5.81 25.64
C HIS A 92 2.41 5.74 25.32
N VAL A 93 2.78 5.96 24.05
CA VAL A 93 4.17 6.02 23.60
C VAL A 93 4.81 7.29 24.16
N SER A 94 5.97 7.17 24.80
CA SER A 94 6.59 8.27 25.55
C SER A 94 7.05 9.41 24.65
N SER A 95 7.64 9.08 23.49
CA SER A 95 8.20 10.00 22.50
C SER A 95 7.14 10.71 21.64
N GLN A 96 5.91 10.21 21.63
CA GLN A 96 4.85 10.74 20.80
C GLN A 96 4.01 11.78 21.53
N THR A 97 3.85 12.93 20.88
CA THR A 97 3.09 14.06 21.39
C THR A 97 2.48 14.83 20.24
N SER A 98 1.36 15.49 20.49
CA SER A 98 0.74 16.39 19.52
C SER A 98 1.36 17.78 19.51
N ASN A 99 2.32 18.11 20.40
CA ASN A 99 2.83 19.48 20.56
C ASN A 99 3.39 20.07 19.26
N ALA A 100 4.03 19.25 18.44
CA ALA A 100 4.63 19.63 17.17
C ALA A 100 3.80 19.24 15.94
N GLY A 101 2.57 18.75 16.14
CA GLY A 101 1.65 18.39 15.07
C GLY A 101 0.77 17.19 15.43
N PHE A 102 -0.39 17.09 14.79
CA PHE A 102 -1.25 15.92 14.86
C PHE A 102 -1.84 15.64 13.48
N PHE A 103 -1.63 14.43 12.96
CA PHE A 103 -2.02 14.08 11.59
C PHE A 103 -2.93 12.85 11.57
N VAL A 104 -3.88 12.87 10.64
CA VAL A 104 -4.66 11.70 10.26
C VAL A 104 -4.48 11.52 8.76
N ARG A 105 -3.60 10.60 8.36
CA ARG A 105 -3.23 10.39 6.94
C ARG A 105 -4.09 9.30 6.30
N PRO A 106 -4.42 9.35 5.00
CA PRO A 106 -4.02 10.39 4.03
C PRO A 106 -4.69 11.74 4.30
N THR A 107 -3.91 12.79 4.50
CA THR A 107 -4.40 14.14 4.82
C THR A 107 -5.27 14.70 3.70
N ARG A 108 -5.03 14.26 2.46
CA ARG A 108 -5.85 14.59 1.29
C ARG A 108 -7.30 14.13 1.39
N LEU A 109 -7.53 13.00 2.03
CA LEU A 109 -8.87 12.47 2.26
C LEU A 109 -9.51 13.09 3.50
N THR A 110 -8.70 13.38 4.52
CA THR A 110 -9.21 13.68 5.85
C THR A 110 -9.42 15.16 6.10
N ARG A 111 -8.59 16.05 5.54
CA ARG A 111 -8.55 17.48 5.88
C ARG A 111 -9.86 18.26 5.73
N ASP A 112 -10.78 17.75 4.94
CA ASP A 112 -12.11 18.35 4.74
C ASP A 112 -13.14 17.95 5.82
N TRP A 113 -12.82 17.00 6.71
CA TRP A 113 -13.74 16.50 7.74
C TRP A 113 -13.77 17.36 9.02
N GLY A 114 -12.98 18.43 9.05
CA GLY A 114 -12.96 19.42 10.13
C GLY A 114 -11.60 19.53 10.83
N THR A 115 -11.64 19.90 12.11
CA THR A 115 -10.49 19.96 13.03
C THR A 115 -10.61 18.87 14.09
N ALA A 116 -9.51 18.55 14.76
CA ALA A 116 -9.53 17.68 15.92
C ALA A 116 -9.52 18.50 17.22
N ASN A 117 -10.16 17.97 18.26
CA ASN A 117 -9.88 18.42 19.61
C ASN A 117 -8.61 17.71 20.08
N VAL A 118 -7.48 18.43 20.08
CA VAL A 118 -6.15 17.86 20.34
C VAL A 118 -5.62 18.34 21.70
N ALA A 119 -5.28 17.38 22.54
CA ALA A 119 -4.45 17.53 23.72
C ALA A 119 -3.11 16.81 23.50
N ASN A 120 -2.14 16.99 24.42
CA ASN A 120 -0.75 16.52 24.26
C ASN A 120 -0.63 15.04 23.79
N LYS A 121 -1.40 14.13 24.38
CA LYS A 121 -1.37 12.68 24.05
C LYS A 121 -2.72 12.11 23.65
N LYS A 122 -3.69 12.98 23.39
CA LYS A 122 -5.07 12.58 23.17
C LYS A 122 -5.70 13.45 22.10
N ALA A 123 -6.46 12.84 21.19
CA ALA A 123 -7.18 13.56 20.16
C ALA A 123 -8.59 12.99 19.96
N THR A 124 -9.55 13.84 19.66
CA THR A 124 -10.92 13.45 19.28
C THR A 124 -11.30 14.11 17.96
N PHE A 125 -11.81 13.31 17.02
CA PHE A 125 -12.03 13.75 15.64
C PHE A 125 -13.05 12.90 14.89
N TYR A 126 -13.43 13.32 13.68
CA TYR A 126 -14.37 12.60 12.83
C TYR A 126 -13.68 11.91 11.64
N LEU A 127 -14.17 10.72 11.28
CA LEU A 127 -13.88 10.06 10.01
C LEU A 127 -15.19 9.93 9.22
N ALA A 128 -15.25 10.55 8.04
CA ALA A 128 -16.48 10.65 7.25
C ALA A 128 -16.56 9.67 6.07
N ALA A 129 -15.54 8.83 5.89
CA ALA A 129 -15.47 7.84 4.82
C ALA A 129 -14.79 6.55 5.31
N THR A 130 -15.05 5.46 4.59
CA THR A 130 -14.26 4.24 4.67
C THR A 130 -12.86 4.50 4.10
N GLY A 131 -11.86 3.82 4.62
CA GLY A 131 -10.47 4.01 4.23
C GLY A 131 -9.49 3.47 5.26
N GLN A 132 -8.21 3.66 4.99
CA GLN A 132 -7.11 3.14 5.80
C GLN A 132 -6.28 4.32 6.30
N PHE A 133 -6.34 4.60 7.60
CA PHE A 133 -5.82 5.86 8.14
C PHE A 133 -4.69 5.66 9.13
N SER A 134 -3.59 6.41 8.99
CA SER A 134 -2.55 6.52 10.01
C SER A 134 -2.89 7.67 10.96
N VAL A 135 -2.77 7.45 12.28
CA VAL A 135 -2.98 8.49 13.30
C VAL A 135 -1.67 8.77 14.00
N GLU A 136 -1.20 10.01 13.90
CA GLU A 136 0.18 10.38 14.24
C GLU A 136 0.24 11.51 15.25
N PHE A 137 0.89 11.22 16.37
CA PHE A 137 1.33 12.18 17.38
C PHE A 137 2.81 12.50 17.15
N ALA A 138 3.10 13.10 16.00
CA ALA A 138 4.44 13.46 15.54
C ALA A 138 4.40 14.76 14.72
N SER A 139 5.54 15.43 14.61
CA SER A 139 5.69 16.56 13.70
C SER A 139 5.89 16.07 12.27
N GLN A 140 5.76 16.98 11.30
CA GLN A 140 6.04 16.66 9.91
C GLN A 140 7.55 16.35 9.72
N GLU A 141 8.42 17.14 10.35
CA GLU A 141 9.88 17.04 10.27
C GLU A 141 10.42 15.72 10.85
N PHE A 142 9.68 15.10 11.77
CA PHE A 142 10.01 13.79 12.33
C PHE A 142 10.26 12.74 11.24
N TRP A 143 9.46 12.78 10.17
CA TRP A 143 9.51 11.80 9.08
C TRP A 143 10.75 11.92 8.17
N GLY A 144 11.49 13.03 8.27
CA GLY A 144 12.75 13.22 7.57
C GLY A 144 13.98 12.70 8.32
N GLY A 145 13.84 12.19 9.55
CA GLY A 145 14.96 11.77 10.40
C GLY A 145 14.92 10.30 10.80
N ASP A 146 16.06 9.75 11.25
CA ASP A 146 16.22 8.33 11.60
C ASP A 146 15.27 7.85 12.71
N ALA A 147 14.72 8.78 13.52
CA ALA A 147 13.71 8.44 14.51
C ALA A 147 12.44 7.81 13.88
N ALA A 148 12.12 8.16 12.63
CA ALA A 148 10.99 7.60 11.87
C ALA A 148 11.06 6.07 11.70
N LEU A 149 12.26 5.50 11.67
CA LEU A 149 12.49 4.06 11.53
C LEU A 149 12.04 3.28 12.77
N SER A 150 11.94 3.97 13.91
CA SER A 150 11.52 3.41 15.20
C SER A 150 10.10 3.79 15.58
N PHE A 151 9.30 4.34 14.65
CA PHE A 151 7.97 4.84 14.96
C PHE A 151 6.99 3.72 15.31
N ASP A 152 6.25 3.92 16.39
CA ASP A 152 5.14 3.07 16.78
C ASP A 152 3.86 3.56 16.11
N ALA A 153 3.41 2.93 15.04
CA ALA A 153 2.25 3.36 14.28
C ALA A 153 0.92 2.99 14.95
N LEU A 154 -0.10 3.83 14.74
CA LEU A 154 -1.51 3.47 14.91
C LEU A 154 -2.22 3.59 13.56
N MET A 155 -2.80 2.48 13.10
CA MET A 155 -3.67 2.44 11.93
C MET A 155 -5.14 2.28 12.34
N LEU A 156 -6.03 3.01 11.69
CA LEU A 156 -7.48 2.84 11.79
C LEU A 156 -7.99 2.32 10.45
N PHE A 157 -8.42 1.06 10.42
CA PHE A 157 -9.00 0.43 9.24
C PHE A 157 -10.51 0.59 9.28
N VAL A 158 -11.02 1.63 8.60
CA VAL A 158 -12.45 1.95 8.55
C VAL A 158 -13.07 1.24 7.36
N ASN A 159 -13.66 0.09 7.64
CA ASN A 159 -14.25 -0.79 6.63
C ASN A 159 -15.75 -0.51 6.46
N PRO A 160 -16.35 -0.87 5.32
CA PRO A 160 -17.80 -1.01 5.22
C PRO A 160 -18.30 -2.13 6.15
N GLY A 161 -19.62 -2.29 6.24
CA GLY A 161 -20.20 -3.47 6.90
C GLY A 161 -19.66 -4.75 6.26
N ALA A 162 -19.25 -5.72 7.08
CA ALA A 162 -18.76 -7.00 6.60
C ALA A 162 -19.86 -7.74 5.84
N ASP A 163 -19.47 -8.50 4.81
CA ASP A 163 -20.37 -9.48 4.20
C ASP A 163 -20.79 -10.51 5.26
N PRO A 164 -22.03 -11.03 5.21
CA PRO A 164 -22.45 -12.07 6.11
C PRO A 164 -21.61 -13.34 5.88
N VAL A 165 -21.37 -14.10 6.95
CA VAL A 165 -20.77 -15.45 6.86
C VAL A 165 -21.55 -16.26 5.82
N PRO A 166 -20.89 -16.90 4.84
CA PRO A 166 -21.58 -17.68 3.83
C PRO A 166 -22.50 -18.75 4.45
N LEU A 167 -23.73 -18.84 3.95
CA LEU A 167 -24.70 -19.80 4.48
C LEU A 167 -24.19 -21.22 4.30
N GLY A 168 -24.16 -21.99 5.40
CA GLY A 168 -23.67 -23.37 5.39
C GLY A 168 -22.14 -23.50 5.36
N ALA A 169 -21.40 -22.42 5.64
CA ALA A 169 -19.94 -22.49 5.79
C ALA A 169 -19.54 -23.50 6.86
N THR A 170 -18.52 -24.31 6.56
CA THR A 170 -17.91 -25.26 7.49
C THR A 170 -16.90 -24.52 8.36
N VAL A 171 -17.08 -24.56 9.68
CA VAL A 171 -16.10 -24.00 10.62
C VAL A 171 -14.83 -24.85 10.56
N ILE A 172 -13.70 -24.22 10.25
CA ILE A 172 -12.40 -24.90 10.28
C ILE A 172 -12.05 -25.19 11.74
N SER A 173 -11.65 -26.42 12.03
CA SER A 173 -11.31 -26.87 13.39
C SER A 173 -9.80 -26.82 13.63
N ASP A 174 -9.38 -26.47 14.85
CA ASP A 174 -7.97 -26.49 15.23
C ASP A 174 -7.39 -27.92 15.29
N SER A 175 -8.26 -28.94 15.37
CA SER A 175 -7.86 -30.36 15.41
C SER A 175 -7.43 -30.95 14.06
N ASP A 176 -7.51 -30.21 12.95
CA ASP A 176 -7.10 -30.71 11.64
C ASP A 176 -5.56 -30.78 11.52
N SER A 177 -5.00 -31.88 12.03
CA SER A 177 -3.56 -32.14 11.99
C SER A 177 -3.06 -32.55 10.59
N SER A 178 -3.94 -32.90 9.64
CA SER A 178 -3.53 -33.25 8.27
C SER A 178 -2.99 -31.99 7.56
N ALA A 179 -1.70 -31.95 7.29
CA ALA A 179 -1.07 -30.94 6.44
C ALA A 179 -0.71 -31.59 5.09
N PRO A 180 -1.01 -30.96 3.93
CA PRO A 180 -1.82 -29.75 3.72
C PRO A 180 -3.33 -29.97 3.93
N VAL A 181 -4.10 -28.89 4.12
CA VAL A 181 -5.58 -28.94 4.24
C VAL A 181 -6.22 -28.64 2.88
N ASP A 182 -6.96 -29.60 2.36
CA ASP A 182 -7.70 -29.47 1.10
C ASP A 182 -9.12 -28.98 1.36
N LEU A 183 -9.46 -27.77 0.87
CA LEU A 183 -10.78 -27.17 1.04
C LEU A 183 -11.82 -27.69 0.03
N GLY A 184 -11.44 -28.42 -1.01
CA GLY A 184 -12.37 -28.98 -2.02
C GLY A 184 -13.22 -27.93 -2.77
N PRO A 185 -13.82 -28.31 -3.92
CA PRO A 185 -14.59 -27.40 -4.76
C PRO A 185 -16.01 -27.14 -4.24
N ASN A 186 -16.58 -25.99 -4.60
CA ASN A 186 -17.98 -25.61 -4.31
C ASN A 186 -18.34 -25.63 -2.82
N LYS A 187 -17.40 -25.25 -1.96
CA LYS A 187 -17.59 -25.25 -0.50
C LYS A 187 -17.26 -23.89 0.08
N ALA A 188 -17.92 -23.59 1.19
CA ALA A 188 -17.63 -22.42 2.00
C ALA A 188 -17.03 -22.85 3.34
N TYR A 189 -16.05 -22.09 3.80
CA TYR A 189 -15.36 -22.30 5.07
C TYR A 189 -15.33 -21.01 5.88
N VAL A 190 -15.29 -21.16 7.20
CA VAL A 190 -15.15 -20.02 8.12
C VAL A 190 -14.07 -20.28 9.16
N PHE A 191 -13.19 -19.31 9.31
CA PHE A 191 -12.34 -19.16 10.49
C PHE A 191 -13.09 -18.28 11.50
N SER A 192 -13.46 -18.87 12.63
CA SER A 192 -14.27 -18.18 13.63
C SER A 192 -13.42 -17.31 14.56
N ALA A 193 -13.98 -16.19 15.00
CA ALA A 193 -13.31 -15.28 15.93
C ALA A 193 -13.08 -15.87 17.33
N ASP A 194 -13.81 -16.94 17.68
CA ASP A 194 -13.66 -17.63 18.96
C ASP A 194 -12.41 -18.53 19.04
N ASN A 195 -11.70 -18.72 17.93
CA ASN A 195 -10.52 -19.58 17.84
C ASN A 195 -9.27 -18.79 17.43
N SER A 196 -8.14 -19.14 18.03
CA SER A 196 -6.82 -18.78 17.53
C SER A 196 -6.26 -19.98 16.80
N TYR A 197 -5.94 -19.83 15.52
CA TYR A 197 -5.52 -20.93 14.67
C TYR A 197 -4.00 -20.90 14.51
N ASP A 198 -3.31 -21.77 15.26
CA ASP A 198 -1.84 -21.87 15.22
C ASP A 198 -1.39 -23.32 15.42
N TRP A 199 -0.90 -23.92 14.33
CA TRP A 199 -0.51 -25.33 14.30
C TRP A 199 0.99 -25.56 14.48
N GLY A 200 1.78 -24.54 14.81
CA GLY A 200 3.23 -24.68 15.09
C GLY A 200 4.13 -24.87 13.86
N ALA A 201 3.55 -25.06 12.68
CA ALA A 201 4.22 -25.12 11.38
C ALA A 201 3.35 -24.42 10.34
N ASP A 202 3.95 -23.94 9.25
CA ASP A 202 3.19 -23.24 8.22
C ASP A 202 2.12 -24.16 7.61
N LYS A 203 0.85 -23.84 7.88
CA LYS A 203 -0.27 -24.60 7.35
C LYS A 203 -0.68 -24.04 6.02
N VAL A 204 -0.80 -24.92 5.03
CA VAL A 204 -1.22 -24.56 3.69
C VAL A 204 -2.66 -25.01 3.48
N PHE A 205 -3.54 -24.05 3.17
CA PHE A 205 -4.93 -24.30 2.77
C PHE A 205 -5.05 -24.23 1.26
N LYS A 206 -5.49 -25.32 0.64
CA LYS A 206 -5.63 -25.43 -0.81
C LYS A 206 -7.06 -25.11 -1.26
N VAL A 207 -7.21 -24.09 -2.10
CA VAL A 207 -8.50 -23.71 -2.70
C VAL A 207 -8.73 -24.39 -4.05
N HIS A 208 -10.00 -24.51 -4.42
CA HIS A 208 -10.52 -25.07 -5.68
C HIS A 208 -11.55 -24.13 -6.31
N ASP A 209 -12.10 -24.52 -7.46
CA ASP A 209 -13.23 -23.84 -8.08
C ASP A 209 -14.39 -23.59 -7.11
N ASN A 210 -14.91 -22.37 -7.14
CA ASN A 210 -16.05 -21.90 -6.33
C ASN A 210 -15.84 -22.07 -4.82
N THR A 211 -14.59 -22.07 -4.36
CA THR A 211 -14.27 -22.10 -2.92
C THR A 211 -14.49 -20.74 -2.30
N GLN A 212 -15.15 -20.70 -1.14
CA GLN A 212 -15.28 -19.49 -0.33
C GLN A 212 -14.59 -19.69 1.02
N VAL A 213 -13.76 -18.75 1.43
CA VAL A 213 -13.09 -18.73 2.73
C VAL A 213 -13.42 -17.42 3.42
N TYR A 214 -14.06 -17.50 4.58
CA TYR A 214 -14.48 -16.33 5.35
C TYR A 214 -13.72 -16.25 6.67
N PHE A 215 -13.22 -15.06 6.99
CA PHE A 215 -12.51 -14.76 8.22
C PHE A 215 -13.38 -13.84 9.09
N GLU A 216 -13.94 -14.36 10.18
CA GLU A 216 -14.70 -13.54 11.12
C GLU A 216 -13.84 -12.40 11.69
N ALA A 217 -14.46 -11.26 11.96
CA ALA A 217 -13.78 -10.14 12.60
C ALA A 217 -13.26 -10.57 13.98
N GLY A 218 -11.94 -10.53 14.15
CA GLY A 218 -11.27 -11.04 15.36
C GLY A 218 -10.56 -12.37 15.18
N ALA A 219 -10.90 -13.17 14.16
CA ALA A 219 -10.17 -14.39 13.83
C ALA A 219 -8.69 -14.07 13.53
N HIS A 220 -7.80 -14.94 13.98
CA HIS A 220 -6.36 -14.85 13.73
C HIS A 220 -5.83 -16.22 13.33
N VAL A 221 -5.30 -16.30 12.11
CA VAL A 221 -4.91 -17.55 11.47
C VAL A 221 -3.47 -17.50 11.02
N ARG A 222 -2.64 -18.41 11.54
CA ARG A 222 -1.26 -18.60 11.09
C ARG A 222 -1.18 -19.66 10.01
N ALA A 223 -1.20 -19.23 8.75
CA ALA A 223 -1.28 -20.10 7.59
C ALA A 223 -0.98 -19.36 6.28
N ARG A 224 -0.94 -20.13 5.19
CA ARG A 224 -1.02 -19.70 3.80
C ARG A 224 -2.30 -20.18 3.13
N ILE A 225 -2.75 -19.43 2.14
CA ILE A 225 -3.80 -19.87 1.22
C ILE A 225 -3.23 -19.95 -0.18
N VAL A 226 -3.22 -21.15 -0.75
CA VAL A 226 -2.71 -21.39 -2.09
C VAL A 226 -3.75 -22.14 -2.91
N GLN A 227 -3.59 -22.16 -4.22
CA GLN A 227 -4.37 -23.05 -5.08
C GLN A 227 -3.83 -24.49 -5.08
N THR A 228 -4.61 -25.41 -5.64
CA THR A 228 -4.13 -26.76 -5.97
C THR A 228 -3.23 -26.78 -7.22
N GLU A 229 -2.85 -27.99 -7.66
CA GLU A 229 -2.10 -28.28 -8.91
C GLU A 229 -2.74 -27.75 -10.20
N LYS A 230 -3.91 -27.08 -10.10
CA LYS A 230 -4.70 -26.59 -11.22
C LYS A 230 -5.13 -25.16 -10.94
N LYS A 231 -5.30 -24.42 -12.04
CA LYS A 231 -5.98 -23.12 -12.04
C LYS A 231 -7.38 -23.25 -11.46
N VAL A 232 -7.82 -22.22 -10.76
CA VAL A 232 -9.12 -22.19 -10.09
C VAL A 232 -9.98 -21.04 -10.58
N ASP A 233 -11.29 -21.24 -10.62
CA ASP A 233 -12.26 -20.22 -10.98
C ASP A 233 -13.16 -19.85 -9.79
N ASN A 234 -13.51 -18.57 -9.66
CA ASN A 234 -14.51 -18.06 -8.71
C ASN A 234 -14.16 -18.32 -7.23
N VAL A 235 -12.91 -18.07 -6.84
CA VAL A 235 -12.52 -18.16 -5.42
C VAL A 235 -12.81 -16.84 -4.71
N LEU A 236 -13.45 -16.90 -3.55
CA LEU A 236 -13.68 -15.75 -2.69
C LEU A 236 -13.00 -15.95 -1.33
N ILE A 237 -12.04 -15.10 -1.00
CA ILE A 237 -11.47 -14.97 0.34
C ILE A 237 -11.96 -13.65 0.91
N SER A 238 -12.66 -13.67 2.04
CA SER A 238 -13.35 -12.48 2.55
C SER A 238 -13.37 -12.40 4.08
N GLY A 239 -13.77 -11.24 4.59
CA GLY A 239 -13.93 -10.98 6.02
C GLY A 239 -12.83 -10.09 6.60
N TYR A 240 -12.98 -9.72 7.88
CA TYR A 240 -12.09 -8.78 8.57
C TYR A 240 -11.23 -9.45 9.65
N GLY A 241 -10.91 -10.73 9.48
CA GLY A 241 -9.91 -11.41 10.31
C GLY A 241 -8.47 -11.11 9.89
N THR A 242 -7.53 -11.81 10.52
CA THR A 242 -6.09 -11.69 10.28
C THR A 242 -5.50 -13.01 9.79
N LEU A 243 -4.74 -12.96 8.69
CA LEU A 243 -3.88 -14.03 8.20
C LEU A 243 -2.42 -13.66 8.47
N ASP A 244 -1.69 -14.51 9.17
CA ASP A 244 -0.32 -14.27 9.66
C ASP A 244 0.65 -15.31 9.10
N ALA A 245 1.54 -14.89 8.19
CA ALA A 245 2.64 -15.70 7.70
C ALA A 245 3.77 -15.73 8.75
N HIS A 246 3.61 -16.54 9.80
CA HIS A 246 4.52 -16.55 10.96
C HIS A 246 5.74 -17.46 10.81
N TYR A 247 5.68 -18.46 9.94
CA TYR A 247 6.66 -19.56 9.89
C TYR A 247 7.56 -19.47 8.66
N ASP A 248 8.73 -20.11 8.75
CA ASP A 248 9.59 -20.28 7.58
C ASP A 248 8.84 -21.03 6.51
N LEU A 249 8.93 -20.49 5.31
CA LEU A 249 8.34 -21.11 4.15
C LEU A 249 9.38 -22.11 3.67
N GLU A 250 9.11 -23.40 3.92
CA GLU A 250 9.88 -24.47 3.30
C GLU A 250 9.74 -24.32 1.78
N PRO A 251 10.80 -24.54 0.98
CA PRO A 251 10.72 -24.49 -0.46
C PRO A 251 9.59 -25.39 -0.95
N ASP A 252 8.65 -24.84 -1.71
CA ASP A 252 7.45 -25.60 -2.02
C ASP A 252 7.81 -26.86 -2.83
N VAL A 253 7.27 -27.99 -2.37
CA VAL A 253 7.33 -29.23 -3.12
C VAL A 253 6.19 -29.18 -4.13
N VAL A 254 6.50 -29.33 -5.42
CA VAL A 254 5.49 -29.46 -6.48
C VAL A 254 4.39 -30.45 -6.06
N GLY A 255 3.14 -30.00 -6.10
CA GLY A 255 1.99 -30.70 -5.51
C GLY A 255 1.56 -30.20 -4.12
N VAL A 256 2.26 -29.24 -3.50
CA VAL A 256 1.84 -28.53 -2.28
C VAL A 256 1.46 -27.08 -2.61
N SER A 257 2.34 -26.36 -3.29
CA SER A 257 2.07 -25.13 -4.05
C SER A 257 2.98 -25.14 -5.28
N ASP A 258 2.42 -24.74 -6.43
CA ASP A 258 3.05 -25.00 -7.73
C ASP A 258 4.07 -23.94 -8.16
N ASP A 259 4.21 -22.85 -7.42
CA ASP A 259 5.03 -21.71 -7.85
C ASP A 259 6.39 -21.62 -7.16
N ALA A 260 6.72 -22.55 -6.23
CA ALA A 260 7.95 -22.47 -5.42
C ALA A 260 8.12 -21.13 -4.68
N THR A 261 7.07 -20.31 -4.62
CA THR A 261 7.16 -18.96 -4.09
C THR A 261 6.58 -18.89 -2.69
N HIS A 262 7.20 -18.07 -1.84
CA HIS A 262 6.83 -17.97 -0.45
C HIS A 262 5.70 -16.94 -0.22
N GLN A 263 4.63 -17.03 -1.03
CA GLN A 263 3.50 -16.10 -0.99
C GLN A 263 2.51 -16.45 0.13
N THR A 264 2.02 -15.44 0.86
CA THR A 264 1.00 -15.68 1.89
C THR A 264 -0.33 -16.09 1.28
N ILE A 265 -0.72 -15.40 0.19
CA ILE A 265 -1.81 -15.81 -0.70
C ILE A 265 -1.27 -15.90 -2.12
N GLY A 266 -1.34 -17.11 -2.70
CA GLY A 266 -0.88 -17.41 -4.07
C GLY A 266 -1.91 -18.22 -4.85
N ILE A 267 -2.69 -17.55 -5.71
CA ILE A 267 -3.80 -18.16 -6.44
C ILE A 267 -3.80 -17.69 -7.90
N TYR A 268 -4.10 -18.60 -8.82
CA TYR A 268 -4.09 -18.37 -10.25
C TYR A 268 -5.38 -18.93 -10.90
N GLY A 269 -5.88 -18.26 -11.94
CA GLY A 269 -7.14 -18.57 -12.61
C GLY A 269 -8.03 -17.34 -12.80
N LYS A 270 -9.36 -17.46 -12.70
CA LYS A 270 -10.29 -16.35 -13.00
C LYS A 270 -11.21 -16.02 -11.85
N ASN A 271 -11.64 -14.76 -11.79
CA ASN A 271 -12.63 -14.28 -10.83
C ASN A 271 -12.22 -14.60 -9.36
N ILE A 272 -10.98 -14.30 -9.02
CA ILE A 272 -10.40 -14.49 -7.68
C ILE A 272 -10.54 -13.18 -6.91
N HIS A 273 -11.31 -13.23 -5.83
CA HIS A 273 -11.63 -12.08 -5.02
C HIS A 273 -11.04 -12.22 -3.62
N VAL A 274 -10.30 -11.22 -3.17
CA VAL A 274 -9.80 -11.10 -1.79
C VAL A 274 -10.29 -9.79 -1.19
N VAL A 275 -11.17 -9.86 -0.19
CA VAL A 275 -11.88 -8.69 0.34
C VAL A 275 -11.78 -8.57 1.85
N GLY A 276 -11.25 -7.45 2.35
CA GLY A 276 -11.28 -7.08 3.76
C GLY A 276 -10.14 -7.60 4.64
N LEU A 277 -9.46 -8.66 4.22
CA LEU A 277 -8.50 -9.38 5.05
C LEU A 277 -7.32 -8.49 5.50
N THR A 278 -6.87 -8.68 6.74
CA THR A 278 -5.59 -8.15 7.22
C THR A 278 -4.54 -9.24 7.12
N ILE A 279 -3.50 -9.02 6.33
CA ILE A 279 -2.41 -9.96 6.11
C ILE A 279 -1.15 -9.38 6.75
N VAL A 280 -0.54 -10.15 7.65
CA VAL A 280 0.69 -9.77 8.34
C VAL A 280 1.74 -10.85 8.15
N ASN A 281 3.01 -10.47 8.23
CA ASN A 281 4.12 -11.42 8.31
C ASN A 281 4.87 -11.19 9.62
N THR A 282 4.60 -12.01 10.63
CA THR A 282 5.30 -11.96 11.91
C THR A 282 6.48 -12.93 12.01
N ASN A 283 6.93 -13.52 10.88
CA ASN A 283 8.05 -14.45 10.89
C ASN A 283 9.33 -13.77 11.41
N PRO A 284 9.96 -14.30 12.47
CA PRO A 284 11.20 -13.74 13.01
C PRO A 284 12.45 -14.02 12.18
N LYS A 285 12.37 -14.89 11.16
CA LYS A 285 13.48 -15.22 10.28
C LYS A 285 13.42 -14.41 8.98
N CYS A 286 14.59 -14.21 8.39
CA CYS A 286 14.80 -13.35 7.23
C CYS A 286 15.16 -14.16 5.98
N GLY A 287 15.17 -13.52 4.81
CA GLY A 287 15.55 -14.15 3.54
C GLY A 287 14.46 -14.97 2.84
N VAL A 288 13.21 -14.87 3.28
CA VAL A 288 12.08 -15.52 2.60
C VAL A 288 11.51 -14.52 1.59
N TRP A 289 11.82 -14.69 0.30
CA TRP A 289 11.24 -13.88 -0.79
C TRP A 289 9.81 -14.33 -1.11
N GLY A 290 8.86 -13.41 -1.07
CA GLY A 290 7.45 -13.69 -1.28
C GLY A 290 6.60 -12.43 -1.39
N TYR A 291 5.29 -12.65 -1.45
CA TYR A 291 4.30 -11.58 -1.53
C TYR A 291 3.39 -11.70 -0.33
N CYS A 292 2.94 -10.55 0.16
CA CYS A 292 1.74 -10.50 0.97
C CYS A 292 0.55 -11.10 0.19
N LEU A 293 0.36 -10.66 -1.06
CA LEU A 293 -0.71 -11.17 -1.91
C LEU A 293 -0.31 -11.11 -3.38
N ASN A 294 -0.36 -12.27 -4.02
CA ASN A 294 -0.13 -12.37 -5.45
C ASN A 294 -1.19 -13.27 -6.11
N ILE A 295 -1.99 -12.66 -6.98
CA ILE A 295 -3.04 -13.36 -7.71
C ILE A 295 -2.88 -13.12 -9.20
N ASN A 296 -2.70 -14.20 -9.97
CA ASN A 296 -2.54 -14.14 -11.43
C ASN A 296 -1.42 -13.25 -11.97
N ALA A 297 -0.36 -13.05 -11.19
CA ALA A 297 0.87 -12.49 -11.75
C ALA A 297 1.33 -13.29 -12.96
N ASN A 298 1.48 -12.62 -14.12
CA ASN A 298 2.13 -13.29 -15.26
C ASN A 298 3.54 -13.74 -14.93
N TRP A 299 4.26 -12.96 -14.12
CA TRP A 299 5.67 -13.18 -13.87
C TRP A 299 5.95 -14.40 -12.99
N SER A 300 4.96 -14.93 -12.24
CA SER A 300 5.15 -16.07 -11.35
C SER A 300 5.35 -17.35 -12.14
N PRO A 301 6.57 -17.88 -12.22
CA PRO A 301 6.85 -19.09 -12.96
C PRO A 301 6.41 -20.32 -12.16
N ILE A 302 5.89 -21.32 -12.85
CA ILE A 302 5.56 -22.62 -12.29
C ILE A 302 6.87 -23.37 -12.06
N GLY A 303 7.10 -23.78 -10.82
CA GLY A 303 8.19 -24.66 -10.46
C GLY A 303 7.99 -26.04 -11.09
N VAL A 304 9.08 -26.67 -11.55
CA VAL A 304 9.03 -28.05 -12.05
C VAL A 304 9.53 -28.98 -10.94
N GLN A 305 8.96 -30.18 -10.81
CA GLN A 305 9.38 -31.11 -9.76
C GLN A 305 10.87 -31.43 -9.90
N GLY A 306 11.65 -31.15 -8.85
CA GLY A 306 13.12 -31.30 -8.86
C GLY A 306 13.89 -30.14 -9.48
N ASP A 307 13.20 -29.09 -9.88
CA ASP A 307 13.72 -27.85 -10.45
C ASP A 307 12.79 -26.68 -10.04
N PRO A 308 12.73 -26.37 -8.73
CA PRO A 308 11.95 -25.23 -8.26
C PRO A 308 12.46 -23.98 -8.95
N PHE A 309 11.56 -23.01 -9.12
CA PHE A 309 12.00 -21.69 -9.49
C PHE A 309 12.59 -20.98 -8.27
N GLY A 310 13.82 -20.52 -8.38
CA GLY A 310 14.44 -19.66 -7.38
C GLY A 310 14.40 -18.21 -7.85
N ALA A 311 14.12 -17.28 -6.93
CA ALA A 311 14.23 -15.84 -7.24
C ALA A 311 15.65 -15.47 -7.70
N ASP A 312 16.68 -16.24 -7.31
CA ASP A 312 18.05 -16.12 -7.78
C ASP A 312 18.21 -16.36 -9.29
N GLU A 313 17.28 -17.08 -9.95
CA GLU A 313 17.27 -17.18 -11.42
C GLU A 313 16.96 -15.84 -12.10
N LEU A 314 16.25 -14.93 -11.40
CA LEU A 314 16.07 -13.54 -11.84
C LEU A 314 17.36 -12.73 -11.77
N GLN A 315 18.32 -13.21 -10.98
CA GLN A 315 19.42 -12.46 -10.41
C GLN A 315 20.79 -12.96 -10.87
N ASP A 316 20.86 -14.19 -11.40
CA ASP A 316 22.11 -14.82 -11.78
C ASP A 316 22.71 -14.19 -13.04
N GLN A 317 23.56 -13.18 -12.82
CA GLN A 317 24.32 -12.53 -13.87
C GLN A 317 25.35 -13.44 -14.55
N THR A 318 25.70 -14.59 -13.94
CA THR A 318 26.69 -15.54 -14.46
C THR A 318 26.13 -16.44 -15.55
N MET A 319 24.80 -16.50 -15.69
CA MET A 319 24.13 -17.16 -16.80
C MET A 319 24.39 -16.40 -18.10
N PRO A 320 24.98 -17.03 -19.13
CA PRO A 320 25.24 -16.37 -20.41
C PRO A 320 23.92 -15.99 -21.08
N ALA A 321 23.66 -14.70 -21.28
CA ALA A 321 22.50 -14.28 -22.08
C ALA A 321 22.57 -14.93 -23.48
N PRO A 322 21.49 -15.55 -24.01
CA PRO A 322 20.10 -15.54 -23.55
C PRO A 322 19.63 -16.84 -22.86
N THR A 323 20.53 -17.65 -22.29
CA THR A 323 20.18 -19.01 -21.79
C THR A 323 19.46 -19.01 -20.45
N TYR A 324 18.44 -18.17 -20.27
CA TYR A 324 17.50 -18.39 -19.18
C TYR A 324 16.70 -19.66 -19.47
N LYS A 325 16.51 -20.47 -18.44
CA LYS A 325 15.62 -21.61 -18.56
C LYS A 325 14.23 -21.06 -18.83
N ALA A 326 13.61 -21.50 -19.93
CA ALA A 326 12.21 -21.19 -20.15
C ALA A 326 11.42 -21.72 -18.94
N ARG A 327 10.60 -20.85 -18.31
CA ARG A 327 9.68 -21.21 -17.21
C ARG A 327 8.20 -21.05 -17.62
N GLN A 328 7.30 -21.93 -17.17
CA GLN A 328 5.86 -21.83 -17.48
C GLN A 328 5.26 -20.69 -16.66
N ALA A 329 4.61 -19.71 -17.28
CA ALA A 329 3.78 -18.77 -16.53
C ALA A 329 2.39 -19.40 -16.30
N HIS A 330 1.78 -19.17 -15.15
CA HIS A 330 0.43 -19.68 -14.85
C HIS A 330 -0.60 -19.29 -15.93
N CYS A 331 -0.47 -18.11 -16.51
CA CYS A 331 -1.35 -17.63 -17.57
C CYS A 331 -1.12 -18.30 -18.96
N GLN A 332 -0.09 -19.15 -19.14
CA GLN A 332 0.40 -19.59 -20.46
C GLN A 332 0.65 -21.12 -20.57
N GLU A 333 -0.32 -21.94 -20.16
CA GLU A 333 -0.25 -23.42 -20.07
C GLU A 333 0.29 -24.20 -21.29
N LYS A 334 0.43 -23.59 -22.48
CA LYS A 334 0.67 -24.34 -23.73
C LYS A 334 1.95 -24.02 -24.51
N ASN A 335 2.81 -23.07 -24.15
CA ASN A 335 4.09 -22.87 -24.85
C ASN A 335 5.02 -21.89 -24.11
N MET A 336 6.31 -22.24 -24.03
CA MET A 336 7.40 -21.30 -23.72
C MET A 336 8.60 -21.59 -24.61
N ASP A 337 8.59 -20.94 -25.75
CA ASP A 337 9.80 -20.34 -26.26
C ASP A 337 9.53 -18.84 -26.32
N ASP A 338 10.55 -18.04 -26.61
CA ASP A 338 10.40 -16.59 -26.82
C ASP A 338 9.50 -16.23 -28.02
N SER A 339 8.74 -17.17 -28.59
CA SER A 339 7.77 -16.89 -29.65
C SER A 339 6.50 -16.23 -29.08
N ALA A 340 5.91 -15.35 -29.88
CA ALA A 340 4.67 -14.66 -29.54
C ALA A 340 3.53 -15.68 -29.36
N ASN A 341 3.14 -15.98 -28.12
CA ASN A 341 1.98 -16.81 -27.83
C ASN A 341 0.68 -16.01 -28.01
N THR A 342 -0.31 -16.62 -28.65
CA THR A 342 -1.67 -16.06 -28.85
C THR A 342 -2.74 -16.74 -28.00
N ASN A 343 -2.45 -17.86 -27.31
CA ASN A 343 -3.42 -18.56 -26.47
C ASN A 343 -3.39 -18.04 -25.03
N PHE A 344 -4.27 -17.08 -24.76
CA PHE A 344 -4.58 -16.55 -23.42
C PHE A 344 -5.97 -16.98 -22.95
N ASP A 345 -6.52 -18.07 -23.49
CA ASP A 345 -7.91 -18.48 -23.21
C ASP A 345 -8.16 -18.69 -21.71
N ASN A 346 -7.10 -19.02 -20.96
CA ASN A 346 -7.14 -19.29 -19.51
C ASN A 346 -6.74 -18.09 -18.64
N CYS A 347 -6.49 -16.92 -19.24
CA CYS A 347 -6.29 -15.66 -18.52
C CYS A 347 -7.61 -14.92 -18.40
N PRO A 348 -7.73 -13.98 -17.45
CA PRO A 348 -8.73 -12.94 -17.53
C PRO A 348 -8.68 -12.23 -18.88
N THR A 349 -9.84 -12.05 -19.48
CA THR A 349 -10.02 -11.35 -20.75
C THR A 349 -10.71 -10.00 -20.59
N SER A 350 -11.20 -9.71 -19.39
CA SER A 350 -11.91 -8.50 -18.99
C SER A 350 -11.79 -8.29 -17.48
N HIS A 351 -12.25 -7.14 -16.98
CA HIS A 351 -12.39 -6.94 -15.54
C HIS A 351 -13.49 -7.79 -14.89
N THR A 352 -14.43 -8.34 -15.66
CA THR A 352 -15.52 -9.18 -15.13
C THR A 352 -15.03 -10.57 -14.74
N ASP A 353 -14.02 -11.11 -15.44
CA ASP A 353 -13.33 -12.36 -15.12
C ASP A 353 -11.93 -12.14 -14.54
N GLY A 354 -11.58 -10.88 -14.28
CA GLY A 354 -10.36 -10.44 -13.61
C GLY A 354 -10.41 -10.62 -12.10
N GLN A 355 -9.34 -10.19 -11.44
CA GLN A 355 -9.20 -10.35 -9.98
C GLN A 355 -9.68 -9.09 -9.27
N LEU A 356 -10.14 -9.24 -8.03
CA LEU A 356 -10.52 -8.11 -7.18
C LEU A 356 -9.83 -8.23 -5.82
N VAL A 357 -9.02 -7.24 -5.49
CA VAL A 357 -8.44 -7.04 -4.16
C VAL A 357 -9.04 -5.76 -3.61
N SER A 358 -9.86 -5.85 -2.55
CA SER A 358 -10.54 -4.67 -2.01
C SER A 358 -10.50 -4.65 -0.48
N TYR A 359 -10.17 -3.52 0.13
CA TYR A 359 -10.06 -3.41 1.60
C TYR A 359 -9.06 -4.38 2.24
N VAL A 360 -8.04 -4.82 1.51
CA VAL A 360 -6.98 -5.69 2.01
C VAL A 360 -5.89 -4.83 2.66
N LYS A 361 -5.32 -5.30 3.77
CA LYS A 361 -4.21 -4.64 4.46
C LYS A 361 -3.02 -5.58 4.46
N CYS A 362 -1.95 -5.20 3.76
CA CYS A 362 -0.70 -5.95 3.71
C CYS A 362 0.33 -5.28 4.60
N MET A 363 0.88 -5.99 5.57
CA MET A 363 1.90 -5.46 6.49
C MET A 363 3.06 -6.43 6.66
N THR A 364 4.22 -6.08 6.12
CA THR A 364 5.45 -6.88 6.15
C THR A 364 6.64 -6.08 6.71
N TRP A 365 7.65 -6.77 7.21
CA TRP A 365 8.86 -6.17 7.82
C TRP A 365 10.17 -6.64 7.18
N GLN A 366 10.14 -7.77 6.49
CA GLN A 366 11.30 -8.46 5.96
C GLN A 366 11.50 -8.07 4.49
N MET A 367 12.76 -7.90 4.05
CA MET A 367 13.08 -7.68 2.63
C MET A 367 12.58 -8.85 1.80
N GLY A 368 12.26 -8.56 0.53
CA GLY A 368 11.70 -9.55 -0.37
C GLY A 368 10.26 -9.94 -0.06
N GLN A 369 9.60 -9.31 0.91
CA GLN A 369 8.16 -9.45 1.17
C GLN A 369 7.41 -8.30 0.51
N ASP A 370 7.15 -8.47 -0.78
CA ASP A 370 6.43 -7.53 -1.62
C ASP A 370 4.97 -7.37 -1.17
N GLY A 371 4.33 -6.29 -1.61
CA GLY A 371 2.92 -6.02 -1.34
C GLY A 371 2.00 -6.80 -2.27
N ILE A 372 1.32 -6.08 -3.17
CA ILE A 372 0.17 -6.59 -3.92
C ILE A 372 0.43 -6.63 -5.42
N ASN A 373 0.12 -7.78 -6.04
CA ASN A 373 -0.05 -7.96 -7.48
C ASN A 373 -1.38 -8.70 -7.76
N ALA A 374 -2.17 -8.19 -8.72
CA ALA A 374 -3.48 -8.74 -9.09
C ALA A 374 -3.58 -9.24 -10.54
N GLY A 375 -2.47 -9.29 -11.28
CA GLY A 375 -2.43 -9.84 -12.63
C GLY A 375 -3.20 -9.03 -13.68
N LYS A 376 -3.34 -9.63 -14.86
CA LYS A 376 -4.02 -9.05 -16.03
C LYS A 376 -5.50 -8.80 -15.73
N TYR A 377 -6.01 -7.61 -16.08
CA TYR A 377 -7.36 -7.14 -15.73
C TYR A 377 -7.69 -7.15 -14.22
N GLY A 378 -6.69 -7.31 -13.36
CA GLY A 378 -6.86 -7.24 -11.91
C GLY A 378 -7.20 -5.83 -11.44
N THR A 379 -8.02 -5.75 -10.40
CA THR A 379 -8.35 -4.50 -9.70
C THR A 379 -7.87 -4.59 -8.26
N VAL A 380 -7.06 -3.62 -7.83
CA VAL A 380 -6.69 -3.39 -6.43
C VAL A 380 -7.29 -2.08 -5.99
N GLU A 381 -8.13 -2.10 -4.95
CA GLU A 381 -8.79 -0.90 -4.46
C GLU A 381 -8.95 -0.80 -2.94
N ASN A 382 -9.04 0.43 -2.43
CA ASN A 382 -9.36 0.75 -1.03
C ASN A 382 -8.49 0.02 0.01
N SER A 383 -7.24 -0.28 -0.36
CA SER A 383 -6.35 -1.19 0.35
C SER A 383 -5.19 -0.44 1.03
N PHE A 384 -4.55 -1.10 2.00
CA PHE A 384 -3.37 -0.58 2.69
C PHE A 384 -2.17 -1.49 2.44
N VAL A 385 -1.01 -0.90 2.17
CA VAL A 385 0.23 -1.64 2.00
C VAL A 385 1.33 -0.98 2.82
N ARG A 386 1.84 -1.68 3.83
CA ARG A 386 3.08 -1.35 4.53
C ARG A 386 4.09 -2.45 4.25
N VAL A 387 5.12 -2.14 3.48
CA VAL A 387 6.15 -3.11 3.13
C VAL A 387 7.51 -2.43 3.18
N ILE A 388 8.55 -3.27 3.27
CA ILE A 388 9.92 -2.80 3.09
C ILE A 388 10.40 -2.93 1.66
N ASP A 389 9.73 -3.73 0.82
CA ASP A 389 10.08 -3.90 -0.58
C ASP A 389 9.02 -3.24 -1.49
N ASP A 390 8.82 -3.74 -2.69
CA ASP A 390 7.86 -3.21 -3.64
C ASP A 390 6.40 -3.26 -3.16
N ALA A 391 5.72 -2.11 -3.05
CA ALA A 391 4.37 -2.06 -2.47
C ALA A 391 3.26 -2.51 -3.45
N ILE A 392 3.20 -1.91 -4.65
CA ILE A 392 2.31 -2.40 -5.71
C ILE A 392 3.09 -2.66 -6.99
N LYS A 393 2.70 -3.73 -7.69
CA LYS A 393 3.35 -4.21 -8.93
C LYS A 393 2.37 -4.21 -10.10
N PRO A 394 2.06 -3.04 -10.67
CA PRO A 394 1.22 -2.89 -11.86
C PRO A 394 1.92 -3.39 -13.14
N TRP A 395 2.38 -4.64 -13.14
CA TRP A 395 3.18 -5.21 -14.23
C TRP A 395 2.32 -5.65 -15.41
N ASP A 396 1.12 -6.15 -15.14
CA ASP A 396 0.24 -6.75 -16.11
C ASP A 396 -0.68 -5.75 -16.84
N SER A 397 -1.09 -6.12 -18.06
CA SER A 397 -2.02 -5.33 -18.88
C SER A 397 -3.38 -5.11 -18.22
N HIS A 398 -3.93 -3.92 -18.46
CA HIS A 398 -5.28 -3.51 -18.04
C HIS A 398 -5.51 -3.61 -16.54
N GLY A 399 -4.45 -3.59 -15.72
CA GLY A 399 -4.60 -3.52 -14.27
C GLY A 399 -5.23 -2.19 -13.85
N VAL A 400 -5.98 -2.18 -12.75
CA VAL A 400 -6.50 -0.98 -12.11
C VAL A 400 -6.07 -0.97 -10.65
N TYR A 401 -5.29 0.02 -10.24
CA TYR A 401 -4.85 0.20 -8.86
C TYR A 401 -5.37 1.54 -8.38
N LYS A 402 -6.31 1.57 -7.43
CA LYS A 402 -6.95 2.82 -7.02
C LYS A 402 -7.24 2.95 -5.54
N ASN A 403 -7.17 4.16 -4.98
CA ASN A 403 -7.43 4.38 -3.55
C ASN A 403 -6.57 3.48 -2.64
N VAL A 404 -5.27 3.36 -2.95
CA VAL A 404 -4.34 2.53 -2.16
C VAL A 404 -3.52 3.44 -1.28
N THR A 405 -3.51 3.17 0.02
CA THR A 405 -2.66 3.85 1.00
C THR A 405 -1.39 3.05 1.22
N ILE A 406 -0.23 3.68 1.04
CA ILE A 406 1.07 3.04 1.09
C ILE A 406 1.92 3.66 2.21
N TRP A 407 2.50 2.81 3.04
CA TRP A 407 3.60 3.12 3.94
C TRP A 407 4.84 2.38 3.45
N GLN A 408 5.65 3.07 2.66
CA GLN A 408 6.89 2.52 2.12
C GLN A 408 8.01 2.64 3.16
N GLN A 409 8.67 1.53 3.48
CA GLN A 409 9.87 1.58 4.31
C GLN A 409 11.11 1.84 3.43
N ALA A 410 12.27 1.33 3.83
CA ALA A 410 13.56 1.80 3.32
C ALA A 410 14.04 1.10 2.06
N LEU A 411 13.35 0.08 1.53
CA LEU A 411 13.71 -0.60 0.30
C LEU A 411 12.54 -0.58 -0.71
N GLY A 412 12.76 -1.02 -1.95
CA GLY A 412 11.73 -1.18 -2.98
C GLY A 412 11.08 0.13 -3.49
N TRP A 413 10.11 0.00 -4.39
CA TRP A 413 9.33 1.13 -4.89
C TRP A 413 7.87 1.06 -4.40
N PRO A 414 7.27 2.20 -3.99
CA PRO A 414 5.83 2.27 -3.80
C PRO A 414 5.05 1.78 -5.04
N ILE A 415 5.51 2.18 -6.23
CA ILE A 415 4.94 1.75 -7.51
C ILE A 415 6.08 1.21 -8.38
N ASN A 416 6.15 -0.12 -8.53
CA ASN A 416 7.20 -0.79 -9.28
C ASN A 416 6.72 -1.19 -10.70
N PHE A 417 7.47 -0.82 -11.73
CA PHE A 417 7.29 -1.24 -13.14
C PHE A 417 8.44 -2.10 -13.70
N GLY A 418 9.45 -2.40 -12.90
CA GLY A 418 10.68 -3.07 -13.29
C GLY A 418 10.69 -4.58 -13.04
N TRP A 419 11.89 -5.07 -12.76
CA TRP A 419 12.25 -6.47 -12.57
C TRP A 419 12.00 -7.35 -13.79
N TRP A 420 10.85 -7.97 -13.87
CA TRP A 420 10.63 -9.08 -14.80
C TRP A 420 9.36 -8.87 -15.60
N ASN A 421 9.46 -8.95 -16.92
CA ASN A 421 8.29 -9.13 -17.78
C ASN A 421 8.62 -10.11 -18.91
N TRP A 422 7.61 -10.82 -19.40
CA TRP A 422 7.73 -11.72 -20.56
C TRP A 422 7.83 -10.92 -21.86
N ASN A 423 8.15 -11.55 -22.99
CA ASN A 423 8.13 -10.90 -24.32
C ASN A 423 6.72 -10.47 -24.80
N GLN A 424 5.73 -10.43 -23.91
CA GLN A 424 4.38 -9.96 -24.19
C GLN A 424 4.27 -8.45 -23.91
N PRO A 425 3.51 -7.70 -24.71
CA PRO A 425 3.26 -6.30 -24.42
C PRO A 425 2.36 -6.16 -23.18
N ASP A 426 2.70 -5.21 -22.32
CA ASP A 426 1.83 -4.79 -21.23
C ASP A 426 1.17 -3.46 -21.59
N VAL A 427 -0.15 -3.38 -21.53
CA VAL A 427 -0.87 -2.22 -22.07
C VAL A 427 -1.97 -1.70 -21.16
N GLY A 428 -2.14 -0.38 -21.14
CA GLY A 428 -3.37 0.26 -20.68
C GLY A 428 -3.68 0.10 -19.18
N THR A 429 -2.65 -0.10 -18.35
CA THR A 429 -2.79 -0.16 -16.89
C THR A 429 -3.02 1.23 -16.31
N VAL A 430 -3.91 1.31 -15.33
CA VAL A 430 -4.29 2.54 -14.63
C VAL A 430 -3.90 2.44 -13.16
N VAL A 431 -3.22 3.47 -12.67
CA VAL A 431 -2.88 3.65 -11.26
C VAL A 431 -3.40 5.02 -10.85
N GLU A 432 -4.39 5.11 -9.97
CA GLU A 432 -5.03 6.37 -9.62
C GLU A 432 -5.24 6.53 -8.12
N ASP A 433 -5.21 7.76 -7.61
CA ASP A 433 -5.53 8.05 -6.20
C ASP A 433 -4.69 7.18 -5.22
N ILE A 434 -3.37 7.23 -5.37
CA ILE A 434 -2.42 6.52 -4.50
C ILE A 434 -1.90 7.48 -3.45
N TYR A 435 -1.95 7.06 -2.19
CA TYR A 435 -1.57 7.87 -1.04
C TYR A 435 -0.35 7.27 -0.37
N VAL A 436 0.85 7.73 -0.75
CA VAL A 436 2.10 7.37 -0.08
C VAL A 436 2.24 8.25 1.17
N ILE A 437 1.68 7.76 2.27
CA ILE A 437 1.60 8.49 3.53
C ILE A 437 2.94 8.51 4.28
N HIS A 438 3.81 7.53 4.00
CA HIS A 438 5.18 7.49 4.47
C HIS A 438 6.09 6.89 3.39
N ASN A 439 7.29 7.45 3.25
CA ASN A 439 8.33 6.92 2.37
C ASN A 439 9.70 7.01 3.04
N HIS A 440 10.35 5.88 3.30
CA HIS A 440 11.67 5.84 3.93
C HIS A 440 12.81 5.55 2.93
N ASN A 441 12.58 5.71 1.62
CA ASN A 441 13.58 5.56 0.56
C ASN A 441 14.77 6.54 0.61
N TRP A 442 14.87 7.34 1.67
CA TRP A 442 16.02 8.18 1.99
C TRP A 442 16.97 7.50 2.96
N HIS A 443 16.55 6.41 3.60
CA HIS A 443 17.33 5.63 4.56
C HIS A 443 17.85 4.32 3.95
N THR A 444 17.97 4.22 2.64
CA THR A 444 18.23 2.94 1.99
C THR A 444 19.61 2.41 2.34
N SER A 445 19.76 1.09 2.27
CA SER A 445 21.06 0.45 2.43
C SER A 445 21.96 0.82 1.24
N GLY A 446 23.22 1.15 1.53
CA GLY A 446 24.23 1.29 0.49
C GLY A 446 24.43 -0.06 -0.21
N GLY A 447 23.80 -0.26 -1.37
CA GLY A 447 23.94 -1.48 -2.15
C GLY A 447 22.71 -1.92 -2.94
N TRP A 448 21.52 -1.34 -2.75
CA TRP A 448 20.31 -1.86 -3.42
C TRP A 448 19.27 -0.79 -3.85
N PRO A 449 18.76 -0.84 -5.09
CA PRO A 449 19.43 -1.42 -6.26
C PRO A 449 20.73 -0.65 -6.54
N GLU A 450 21.76 -1.32 -7.06
CA GLU A 450 23.08 -0.72 -7.35
C GLU A 450 23.06 0.30 -8.51
N THR A 451 21.89 0.64 -9.05
CA THR A 451 21.79 1.54 -10.21
C THR A 451 21.37 2.96 -9.83
N ALA A 452 21.72 3.90 -10.69
CA ALA A 452 21.40 5.32 -10.53
C ALA A 452 19.89 5.61 -10.58
N SER A 453 19.06 4.65 -11.03
CA SER A 453 17.60 4.79 -11.04
C SER A 453 16.98 4.85 -9.65
N GLY A 454 17.67 4.29 -8.64
CA GLY A 454 17.32 4.39 -7.24
C GLY A 454 15.91 3.92 -6.87
N GLN A 455 15.57 4.09 -5.60
CA GLN A 455 14.27 3.69 -5.05
C GLN A 455 13.30 4.87 -5.02
N CYS A 456 12.87 5.36 -6.17
CA CYS A 456 11.94 6.48 -6.23
C CYS A 456 10.50 6.10 -5.86
N THR A 457 9.59 7.07 -5.82
CA THR A 457 8.16 6.76 -5.55
C THR A 457 7.55 5.92 -6.67
N ILE A 458 7.88 6.27 -7.91
CA ILE A 458 7.59 5.50 -9.11
C ILE A 458 8.93 5.04 -9.67
N GLY A 459 9.10 3.74 -9.89
CA GLY A 459 10.32 3.31 -10.53
C GLY A 459 10.33 1.89 -11.03
N GLY A 460 11.49 1.51 -11.55
CA GLY A 460 11.71 0.20 -12.12
C GLY A 460 12.98 0.17 -12.96
N ILE A 461 13.74 -0.90 -12.75
CA ILE A 461 14.84 -1.30 -13.63
C ILE A 461 14.34 -2.43 -14.49
N TYR A 462 14.49 -2.28 -15.80
CA TYR A 462 13.79 -3.08 -16.78
C TYR A 462 14.75 -3.56 -17.87
N GLY A 463 14.82 -4.87 -18.10
CA GLY A 463 15.70 -5.45 -19.12
C GLY A 463 15.06 -6.53 -19.96
N SER A 464 13.73 -6.57 -20.03
CA SER A 464 13.03 -7.61 -20.79
C SER A 464 12.57 -7.19 -22.17
N GLY A 465 12.05 -8.11 -22.99
CA GLY A 465 11.49 -7.83 -24.32
C GLY A 465 10.06 -7.26 -24.31
N SER A 466 9.35 -7.21 -23.17
CA SER A 466 8.03 -6.58 -23.04
C SER A 466 7.99 -5.11 -23.45
N VAL A 467 6.96 -4.69 -24.19
CA VAL A 467 6.70 -3.27 -24.41
C VAL A 467 5.60 -2.82 -23.45
N LYS A 468 5.89 -1.83 -22.60
CA LYS A 468 4.90 -1.22 -21.71
C LYS A 468 4.29 0.01 -22.39
N SER A 469 3.00 -0.04 -22.74
CA SER A 469 2.37 1.02 -23.54
C SER A 469 1.07 1.57 -22.97
N GLY A 470 0.89 2.89 -23.01
CA GLY A 470 -0.37 3.55 -22.69
C GLY A 470 -0.76 3.48 -21.20
N TYR A 471 0.23 3.35 -20.32
CA TYR A 471 0.02 3.37 -18.86
C TYR A 471 -0.41 4.77 -18.41
N LYS A 472 -1.35 4.82 -17.45
CA LYS A 472 -1.89 6.08 -16.92
C LYS A 472 -1.80 6.08 -15.40
N LEU A 473 -0.96 6.96 -14.88
CA LEU A 473 -0.85 7.24 -13.46
C LEU A 473 -1.53 8.58 -13.18
N LYS A 474 -2.37 8.64 -12.16
CA LYS A 474 -3.11 9.85 -11.79
C LYS A 474 -3.14 10.04 -10.28
N ASN A 475 -3.09 11.29 -9.83
CA ASN A 475 -3.34 11.61 -8.41
C ASN A 475 -2.51 10.76 -7.44
N ILE A 476 -1.19 10.81 -7.59
CA ILE A 476 -0.22 10.16 -6.71
C ILE A 476 0.22 11.20 -5.67
N PHE A 477 -0.14 10.99 -4.42
CA PHE A 477 0.14 11.92 -3.32
C PHE A 477 1.22 11.34 -2.41
N VAL A 478 2.28 12.09 -2.17
CA VAL A 478 3.38 11.74 -1.27
C VAL A 478 3.45 12.78 -0.16
N GLU A 479 3.11 12.37 1.06
CA GLU A 479 2.86 13.31 2.16
C GLU A 479 4.05 13.53 3.10
N THR A 480 5.10 12.73 2.99
CA THR A 480 6.33 12.85 3.80
C THR A 480 7.59 12.86 2.95
N ALA A 481 8.73 13.09 3.58
CA ALA A 481 10.05 13.06 2.97
C ALA A 481 10.23 11.86 2.01
N ALA A 482 10.80 12.13 0.83
CA ALA A 482 11.18 11.14 -0.16
C ALA A 482 12.45 11.60 -0.88
N SER A 483 13.27 10.66 -1.35
CA SER A 483 14.51 10.98 -2.09
C SER A 483 14.26 11.41 -3.53
N CYS A 484 13.27 10.83 -4.19
CA CYS A 484 12.94 11.10 -5.58
C CYS A 484 11.53 10.67 -5.96
N ALA A 485 11.04 11.28 -7.04
CA ALA A 485 9.74 11.02 -7.63
C ALA A 485 9.77 9.84 -8.60
N ILE A 486 10.65 9.88 -9.61
CA ILE A 486 10.63 8.93 -10.73
C ILE A 486 12.05 8.40 -11.02
N GLY A 487 12.17 7.08 -11.06
CA GLY A 487 13.42 6.37 -11.38
C GLY A 487 13.17 5.22 -12.33
N LEU A 488 13.29 5.46 -13.65
CA LEU A 488 13.06 4.45 -14.68
C LEU A 488 14.33 4.20 -15.48
N GLU A 489 14.72 2.94 -15.60
CA GLU A 489 15.88 2.52 -16.36
C GLU A 489 15.55 1.30 -17.23
N ILE A 490 15.79 1.43 -18.54
CA ILE A 490 15.76 0.31 -19.47
C ILE A 490 17.19 -0.03 -19.86
N SER A 491 17.59 -1.28 -19.65
CA SER A 491 18.92 -1.76 -19.99
C SER A 491 18.92 -3.26 -20.22
N LYS A 492 19.50 -3.72 -21.32
CA LYS A 492 19.77 -5.15 -21.55
C LYS A 492 20.79 -5.73 -20.57
N SER A 493 21.52 -4.86 -19.87
CA SER A 493 22.45 -5.21 -18.80
C SER A 493 21.82 -5.04 -17.41
N ALA A 494 20.52 -4.74 -17.34
CA ALA A 494 19.78 -4.75 -16.09
C ALA A 494 20.01 -6.07 -15.34
N TYR A 495 19.92 -5.98 -14.01
CA TYR A 495 20.05 -7.12 -13.13
C TYR A 495 19.05 -8.25 -13.48
N SER A 496 17.82 -7.87 -13.81
CA SER A 496 16.69 -8.75 -14.15
C SER A 496 16.39 -8.72 -15.67
N ARG A 497 17.37 -9.11 -16.48
CA ARG A 497 17.29 -9.00 -17.96
C ARG A 497 16.65 -10.24 -18.61
N HIS A 498 15.58 -10.04 -19.38
CA HIS A 498 14.92 -11.09 -20.18
C HIS A 498 14.72 -10.61 -21.61
N PRO A 499 15.81 -10.28 -22.33
CA PRO A 499 15.68 -9.75 -23.68
C PRO A 499 15.01 -10.79 -24.58
N THR A 500 14.51 -10.34 -25.73
CA THR A 500 14.05 -11.26 -26.78
C THR A 500 15.19 -12.21 -27.22
N SER A 501 14.86 -13.22 -28.02
CA SER A 501 15.87 -14.12 -28.60
C SER A 501 16.96 -13.39 -29.40
N ASP A 502 16.65 -12.21 -29.95
CA ASP A 502 17.59 -11.34 -30.68
C ASP A 502 18.38 -10.39 -29.76
N GLY A 503 18.19 -10.52 -28.44
CA GLY A 503 18.84 -9.69 -27.43
C GLY A 503 18.22 -8.30 -27.26
N CYS A 504 17.00 -8.07 -27.76
CA CYS A 504 16.34 -6.79 -27.70
C CYS A 504 15.57 -6.58 -26.40
N VAL A 505 15.44 -5.33 -25.98
CA VAL A 505 14.65 -4.94 -24.80
C VAL A 505 13.50 -4.04 -25.22
N GLY A 506 12.33 -4.25 -24.64
CA GLY A 506 11.15 -3.47 -25.01
C GLY A 506 11.15 -2.07 -24.40
N SER A 507 10.32 -1.20 -24.96
CA SER A 507 10.24 0.22 -24.63
C SER A 507 9.11 0.50 -23.63
N ILE A 508 9.20 1.64 -22.95
CA ILE A 508 8.05 2.28 -22.29
C ILE A 508 7.52 3.33 -23.27
N VAL A 509 6.24 3.25 -23.65
CA VAL A 509 5.65 4.07 -24.72
C VAL A 509 4.36 4.72 -24.26
N ASP A 510 4.23 6.04 -24.46
CA ASP A 510 3.01 6.80 -24.17
C ASP A 510 2.52 6.66 -22.71
N MET A 511 3.44 6.53 -21.76
CA MET A 511 3.13 6.58 -20.34
C MET A 511 2.78 8.01 -19.93
N GLN A 512 1.68 8.16 -19.18
CA GLN A 512 1.20 9.45 -18.67
C GLN A 512 1.19 9.42 -17.15
N ILE A 513 1.85 10.40 -16.53
CA ILE A 513 1.79 10.66 -15.10
C ILE A 513 1.10 12.01 -14.95
N ASP A 514 -0.18 12.01 -14.62
CA ASP A 514 -1.03 13.20 -14.53
C ASP A 514 -1.44 13.46 -13.07
N GLY A 515 -0.61 14.21 -12.34
CA GLY A 515 -0.87 14.53 -10.94
C GLY A 515 0.03 13.78 -9.99
N LEU A 516 1.31 14.12 -9.98
CA LEU A 516 2.25 13.68 -8.96
C LEU A 516 2.50 14.81 -7.95
N PHE A 517 2.04 14.63 -6.72
CA PHE A 517 2.02 15.65 -5.67
C PHE A 517 2.94 15.27 -4.52
N PHE A 518 3.91 16.12 -4.18
CA PHE A 518 4.72 15.98 -2.99
C PHE A 518 4.50 17.19 -2.09
N ASP A 519 4.16 16.95 -0.83
CA ASP A 519 3.94 18.03 0.14
C ASP A 519 5.27 18.73 0.52
N GLU A 520 6.41 18.04 0.33
CA GLU A 520 7.77 18.50 0.63
C GLU A 520 8.73 18.40 -0.56
N GLU A 521 9.85 19.12 -0.47
CA GLU A 521 10.97 18.95 -1.39
C GLU A 521 11.68 17.61 -1.14
N PHE A 522 12.41 17.14 -2.15
CA PHE A 522 13.16 15.90 -2.00
C PHE A 522 14.26 16.02 -0.94
N LYS A 523 14.42 14.94 -0.17
CA LYS A 523 15.56 14.81 0.73
C LYS A 523 16.83 14.57 -0.08
N THR A 524 17.71 15.56 -0.11
CA THR A 524 18.97 15.52 -0.85
C THR A 524 20.07 14.75 -0.11
N GLY A 525 21.06 14.24 -0.84
CA GLY A 525 22.26 13.61 -0.26
C GLY A 525 22.09 12.13 0.12
N THR A 526 20.97 11.53 -0.27
CA THR A 526 20.62 10.13 0.00
C THR A 526 21.17 9.15 -1.03
N GLY A 527 21.76 9.65 -2.12
CA GLY A 527 22.34 8.84 -3.19
C GLY A 527 21.41 8.59 -4.38
N TYR A 528 20.11 8.91 -4.26
CA TYR A 528 19.16 8.81 -5.38
C TYR A 528 18.69 10.18 -5.85
N ASN A 529 18.48 10.27 -7.15
CA ASN A 529 17.88 11.42 -7.81
C ASN A 529 16.82 10.90 -8.79
N ASN A 530 15.97 11.79 -9.29
CA ASN A 530 15.12 11.38 -10.40
C ASN A 530 15.99 10.95 -11.58
N PHE A 531 15.59 9.88 -12.25
CA PHE A 531 16.42 9.22 -13.25
C PHE A 531 15.57 8.67 -14.38
N LEU A 532 16.03 8.90 -15.62
CA LEU A 532 15.45 8.33 -16.82
C LEU A 532 16.57 7.90 -17.75
N SER A 533 16.60 6.63 -18.13
CA SER A 533 17.46 6.13 -19.21
C SER A 533 16.79 5.00 -19.94
N GLY A 534 16.85 5.02 -21.27
CA GLY A 534 16.65 3.85 -22.10
C GLY A 534 17.95 3.08 -22.35
N GLU A 535 17.86 2.05 -23.19
CA GLU A 535 18.99 1.22 -23.63
C GLU A 535 19.95 2.04 -24.49
N ALA A 536 21.19 2.19 -24.02
CA ALA A 536 22.18 3.05 -24.65
C ALA A 536 22.80 2.45 -25.92
N SER A 537 22.78 1.13 -26.08
CA SER A 537 23.44 0.40 -27.16
C SER A 537 22.61 -0.80 -27.62
N PRO A 538 21.40 -0.57 -28.16
CA PRO A 538 20.55 -1.65 -28.66
C PRO A 538 21.25 -2.36 -29.82
N TYR A 539 21.01 -3.67 -29.99
CA TYR A 539 21.53 -4.38 -31.15
C TYR A 539 20.94 -3.80 -32.45
N THR A 540 21.67 -3.91 -33.55
CA THR A 540 21.23 -3.37 -34.85
C THR A 540 19.93 -3.99 -35.37
N ALA A 541 19.62 -5.22 -34.94
CA ALA A 541 18.36 -5.90 -35.23
C ALA A 541 17.17 -5.33 -34.44
N CYS A 542 17.43 -4.62 -33.34
CA CYS A 542 16.41 -4.06 -32.48
C CYS A 542 15.83 -2.79 -33.10
N VAL A 543 14.56 -2.85 -33.49
CA VAL A 543 13.84 -1.78 -34.18
C VAL A 543 12.52 -1.46 -33.49
N GLY A 544 11.94 -0.29 -33.80
CA GLY A 544 10.65 0.11 -33.27
C GLY A 544 10.64 0.21 -31.74
N ASP A 545 9.72 -0.51 -31.10
CA ASP A 545 9.54 -0.51 -29.66
C ASP A 545 10.42 -1.54 -28.93
N LEU A 546 11.22 -2.32 -29.67
CA LEU A 546 12.22 -3.22 -29.10
C LEU A 546 13.61 -2.57 -28.99
N LYS A 547 13.69 -1.24 -29.10
CA LYS A 547 14.94 -0.48 -28.93
C LYS A 547 15.29 -0.18 -27.47
N GLY A 548 14.38 -0.42 -26.53
CA GLY A 548 14.56 -0.05 -25.12
C GLY A 548 14.45 1.45 -24.85
N GLU A 549 13.58 2.16 -25.55
CA GLU A 549 13.41 3.62 -25.38
C GLU A 549 12.31 3.93 -24.34
N ILE A 550 12.37 5.12 -23.74
CA ILE A 550 11.25 5.69 -22.96
C ILE A 550 10.62 6.79 -23.82
N LYS A 551 9.58 6.45 -24.58
CA LYS A 551 8.96 7.31 -25.59
C LYS A 551 7.73 8.02 -25.06
N ASN A 552 7.63 9.31 -25.36
CA ASN A 552 6.44 10.15 -25.12
C ASN A 552 5.95 10.12 -23.66
N LEU A 553 6.88 10.01 -22.72
CA LEU A 553 6.56 10.11 -21.29
C LEU A 553 6.09 11.54 -20.98
N ASN A 554 4.90 11.67 -20.40
CA ASN A 554 4.37 12.94 -19.90
C ASN A 554 4.35 12.92 -18.38
N ILE A 555 4.94 13.95 -17.75
CA ILE A 555 4.99 14.13 -16.30
C ILE A 555 4.33 15.46 -15.93
N ALA A 556 3.11 15.41 -15.39
CA ALA A 556 2.47 16.52 -14.69
C ALA A 556 2.72 16.36 -13.17
N SER A 557 3.38 17.34 -12.57
CA SER A 557 3.78 17.26 -11.16
C SER A 557 3.65 18.59 -10.42
N ASN A 558 3.59 18.49 -9.09
CA ASN A 558 3.69 19.58 -8.13
C ASN A 558 4.44 19.07 -6.88
N VAL A 559 5.74 19.35 -6.82
CA VAL A 559 6.63 19.03 -5.71
C VAL A 559 6.84 20.30 -4.92
N ALA A 560 6.36 20.35 -3.68
CA ALA A 560 6.47 21.50 -2.79
C ALA A 560 6.07 22.85 -3.44
N GLY A 561 5.04 22.85 -4.29
CA GLY A 561 4.53 24.05 -4.96
C GLY A 561 5.17 24.37 -6.32
N ARG A 562 6.06 23.52 -6.86
CA ARG A 562 6.65 23.69 -8.19
C ARG A 562 6.52 22.44 -9.06
N ALA A 563 6.49 22.60 -10.37
CA ALA A 563 6.57 21.47 -11.29
C ALA A 563 8.01 20.95 -11.41
N LEU A 564 8.16 19.64 -11.64
CA LEU A 564 9.42 19.06 -12.11
C LEU A 564 9.71 19.50 -13.55
N GLY A 565 10.99 19.62 -13.87
CA GLY A 565 11.49 19.83 -15.22
C GLY A 565 12.69 18.95 -15.53
N ALA A 566 13.21 19.04 -16.74
CA ALA A 566 14.33 18.22 -17.20
C ALA A 566 15.59 18.33 -16.32
N SER A 567 15.80 19.47 -15.64
CA SER A 567 16.92 19.69 -14.73
C SER A 567 16.81 18.91 -13.42
N ASP A 568 15.62 18.42 -13.05
CA ASP A 568 15.43 17.58 -11.87
C ASP A 568 15.85 16.12 -12.11
N PHE A 569 16.21 15.75 -13.34
CA PHE A 569 16.49 14.38 -13.77
C PHE A 569 17.95 14.19 -14.20
N THR A 570 18.51 13.07 -13.78
CA THR A 570 19.73 12.51 -14.38
C THR A 570 19.34 11.68 -15.60
N MET A 571 19.83 12.08 -16.78
CA MET A 571 19.53 11.44 -18.06
C MET A 571 20.81 11.16 -18.85
N PRO A 572 21.57 10.11 -18.49
CA PRO A 572 22.88 9.84 -19.10
C PRO A 572 22.78 9.59 -20.60
N ASN A 573 21.63 9.09 -21.06
CA ASN A 573 21.34 8.79 -22.45
C ASN A 573 20.09 9.55 -22.92
N ALA A 574 20.05 10.88 -22.80
CA ALA A 574 18.85 11.67 -23.10
C ALA A 574 18.20 11.37 -24.48
N GLY A 575 18.98 10.95 -25.48
CA GLY A 575 18.47 10.53 -26.80
C GLY A 575 17.58 9.28 -26.78
N THR A 576 17.61 8.50 -25.70
CA THR A 576 16.78 7.30 -25.47
C THR A 576 15.44 7.61 -24.79
N VAL A 577 15.20 8.88 -24.45
CA VAL A 577 13.96 9.35 -23.81
C VAL A 577 13.21 10.36 -24.72
N PRO A 578 12.90 10.01 -25.99
CA PRO A 578 12.32 10.95 -26.94
C PRO A 578 10.89 11.33 -26.56
N GLY A 579 10.53 12.60 -26.78
CA GLY A 579 9.16 13.08 -26.53
C GLY A 579 8.81 13.29 -25.06
N LEU A 580 9.80 13.30 -24.15
CA LEU A 580 9.60 13.65 -22.74
C LEU A 580 8.99 15.06 -22.61
N THR A 581 7.91 15.16 -21.86
CA THR A 581 7.23 16.44 -21.59
C THR A 581 6.95 16.62 -20.10
N PHE A 582 7.02 17.87 -19.65
CA PHE A 582 6.76 18.26 -18.27
C PHE A 582 5.65 19.31 -18.22
N THR A 583 4.72 19.15 -17.29
CA THR A 583 3.66 20.12 -17.04
C THR A 583 3.43 20.29 -15.54
N THR A 584 2.72 21.35 -15.15
CA THR A 584 2.31 21.56 -13.77
C THR A 584 1.03 20.79 -13.49
N ALA A 585 1.03 19.96 -12.45
CA ALA A 585 -0.19 19.33 -11.97
C ALA A 585 -1.02 20.30 -11.13
N VAL A 586 -2.33 20.29 -11.34
CA VAL A 586 -3.29 20.95 -10.46
C VAL A 586 -3.82 19.91 -9.50
N ASP A 587 -3.66 20.22 -8.23
CA ASP A 587 -4.06 19.37 -7.14
C ASP A 587 -5.58 19.28 -7.03
N PRO A 588 -6.20 18.11 -7.26
CA PRO A 588 -7.65 17.98 -7.29
C PRO A 588 -8.29 18.19 -5.92
N HIS A 589 -7.48 18.17 -4.85
CA HIS A 589 -7.96 18.38 -3.49
C HIS A 589 -7.58 19.76 -2.95
N ALA A 590 -6.86 20.62 -3.69
CA ALA A 590 -6.28 21.88 -3.21
C ALA A 590 -7.17 22.63 -2.21
N VAL A 591 -6.57 23.09 -1.10
CA VAL A 591 -7.33 23.79 -0.05
C VAL A 591 -7.60 25.22 -0.53
N PRO A 592 -8.87 25.62 -0.76
CA PRO A 592 -9.11 26.96 -1.27
C PRO A 592 -8.79 28.01 -0.21
N LEU A 593 -8.13 29.10 -0.60
CA LEU A 593 -7.84 30.26 0.26
C LEU A 593 -9.08 30.81 0.96
N SER A 594 -10.27 30.63 0.38
CA SER A 594 -11.54 31.05 0.97
C SER A 594 -11.90 30.33 2.27
N LYS A 595 -11.24 29.21 2.61
CA LYS A 595 -11.31 28.55 3.92
C LYS A 595 -10.50 29.25 5.02
N TYR A 596 -9.74 30.28 4.66
CA TYR A 596 -8.97 31.09 5.59
C TYR A 596 -9.43 32.55 5.55
N GLU A 597 -9.26 33.23 6.67
CA GLU A 597 -9.39 34.67 6.82
C GLU A 597 -8.00 35.30 6.90
N LEU A 598 -7.74 36.29 6.05
CA LEU A 598 -6.48 37.01 6.01
C LEU A 598 -6.53 38.21 6.96
N HIS A 599 -5.52 38.32 7.80
CA HIS A 599 -5.23 39.50 8.61
C HIS A 599 -3.86 40.04 8.20
N SER A 600 -3.88 41.13 7.43
CA SER A 600 -2.67 41.72 6.86
C SER A 600 -1.85 42.51 7.86
N ASN A 601 -0.52 42.49 7.71
CA ASN A 601 0.42 43.18 8.60
C ASN A 601 0.27 42.76 10.06
N LYS A 602 0.07 41.47 10.28
CA LYS A 602 -0.15 40.85 11.59
C LYS A 602 0.82 39.71 11.81
N ASN A 603 1.18 39.50 13.07
CA ASN A 603 1.94 38.34 13.51
C ASN A 603 1.21 37.65 14.68
N ALA A 604 1.14 36.32 14.62
CA ALA A 604 0.55 35.49 15.66
C ALA A 604 1.59 34.50 16.23
N TYR A 605 1.81 34.58 17.53
CA TYR A 605 2.70 33.69 18.27
C TYR A 605 2.19 33.52 19.70
N ALA A 606 2.87 32.69 20.51
CA ALA A 606 2.45 32.45 21.89
C ALA A 606 2.30 33.79 22.64
N ASP A 607 1.16 33.97 23.31
CA ASP A 607 0.74 35.19 24.03
C ASP A 607 0.28 36.37 23.15
N PHE A 608 0.34 36.24 21.82
CA PHE A 608 -0.10 37.25 20.85
C PHE A 608 -1.09 36.64 19.86
N GLY A 609 -2.23 36.24 20.41
CA GLY A 609 -3.37 35.63 19.71
C GLY A 609 -3.20 34.18 19.25
N ALA A 610 -2.04 33.54 19.49
CA ALA A 610 -1.92 32.07 19.41
C ALA A 610 -1.70 31.47 20.81
N LYS A 611 -2.24 30.26 21.04
CA LYS A 611 -2.03 29.51 22.29
C LYS A 611 -0.73 28.73 22.29
N GLY A 612 -0.18 28.44 21.11
CA GLY A 612 1.06 27.70 20.99
C GLY A 612 1.62 27.70 19.58
N GLU A 613 2.91 27.40 19.51
CA GLU A 613 3.65 27.24 18.26
C GLU A 613 3.69 25.75 17.91
N ILE A 614 3.34 25.42 16.67
CA ILE A 614 3.52 24.07 16.12
C ILE A 614 4.90 24.01 15.48
N ASP A 615 5.16 24.97 14.58
CA ASP A 615 6.48 25.16 13.99
C ASP A 615 7.33 26.02 14.94
N THR A 616 8.44 25.47 15.43
CA THR A 616 9.43 26.22 16.22
C THR A 616 10.26 27.17 15.36
N ALA A 617 10.38 26.88 14.06
CA ALA A 617 11.00 27.73 13.06
C ALA A 617 10.17 27.75 11.78
N GLY A 618 10.11 28.90 11.11
CA GLY A 618 9.42 29.00 9.83
C GLY A 618 10.04 28.11 8.76
N VAL A 619 9.18 27.38 8.03
CA VAL A 619 9.56 26.54 6.89
C VAL A 619 9.44 27.35 5.61
N THR A 620 10.40 27.20 4.69
CA THR A 620 10.33 27.86 3.39
C THR A 620 9.29 27.16 2.52
N VAL A 621 8.40 27.93 1.91
CA VAL A 621 7.34 27.44 1.03
C VAL A 621 7.38 28.18 -0.32
N ALA A 622 6.72 27.65 -1.34
CA ALA A 622 6.57 28.31 -2.64
C ALA A 622 5.64 29.53 -2.57
N GLY A 623 4.74 29.58 -1.58
CA GLY A 623 3.85 30.70 -1.35
C GLY A 623 2.76 30.40 -0.33
N VAL A 624 1.81 31.34 -0.21
CA VAL A 624 0.69 31.27 0.75
C VAL A 624 -0.14 30.00 0.58
N GLN A 625 -0.39 29.56 -0.65
CA GLN A 625 -1.18 28.35 -0.93
C GLN A 625 -0.59 27.11 -0.25
N GLN A 626 0.71 26.87 -0.42
CA GLN A 626 1.38 25.75 0.25
C GLN A 626 1.40 25.96 1.78
N CYS A 627 1.53 27.20 2.25
CA CYS A 627 1.49 27.50 3.68
C CYS A 627 0.16 27.08 4.32
N ILE A 628 -0.98 27.42 3.70
CA ILE A 628 -2.29 27.03 4.23
C ILE A 628 -2.60 25.53 4.06
N GLU A 629 -2.03 24.88 3.04
CA GLU A 629 -2.12 23.42 2.85
C GLU A 629 -1.41 22.67 3.97
N ARG A 630 -0.19 23.10 4.35
CA ARG A 630 0.54 22.56 5.51
C ARG A 630 -0.31 22.62 6.79
N CYS A 631 -1.02 23.71 7.01
CA CYS A 631 -1.91 23.84 8.16
C CYS A 631 -3.17 22.99 8.04
N HIS A 632 -3.77 22.88 6.86
CA HIS A 632 -4.99 22.07 6.70
C HIS A 632 -4.72 20.57 6.89
N SER A 633 -3.52 20.12 6.55
CA SER A 633 -3.07 18.73 6.75
C SER A 633 -2.77 18.42 8.23
N ASP A 634 -2.42 19.43 9.05
CA ASP A 634 -2.19 19.28 10.48
C ASP A 634 -3.45 19.63 11.28
N TRP A 635 -4.07 18.62 11.86
CA TRP A 635 -5.34 18.75 12.56
C TRP A 635 -5.26 19.51 13.89
N SER A 636 -4.05 19.82 14.35
CA SER A 636 -3.81 20.72 15.48
C SER A 636 -3.61 22.19 15.07
N CYS A 637 -3.55 22.49 13.77
CA CYS A 637 -3.29 23.83 13.26
C CYS A 637 -4.57 24.63 13.04
N ASP A 638 -4.58 25.86 13.58
CA ASP A 638 -5.70 26.80 13.48
C ASP A 638 -5.37 27.99 12.57
N CYS A 639 -4.09 28.39 12.49
CA CYS A 639 -3.66 29.45 11.59
C CYS A 639 -2.20 29.29 11.15
N VAL A 640 -1.83 30.05 10.11
CA VAL A 640 -0.45 30.21 9.68
C VAL A 640 -0.02 31.66 9.69
N VAL A 641 1.26 31.89 10.00
CA VAL A 641 1.93 33.17 9.80
C VAL A 641 2.83 33.05 8.58
N PHE A 642 2.65 33.93 7.60
CA PHE A 642 3.41 33.96 6.36
C PHE A 642 4.25 35.23 6.26
N GLN A 643 5.54 35.06 5.99
CA GLN A 643 6.50 36.14 5.77
C GLN A 643 6.84 36.23 4.28
N ALA A 644 6.27 37.22 3.59
CA ALA A 644 6.40 37.34 2.14
C ALA A 644 7.85 37.61 1.67
N SER A 645 8.69 38.25 2.49
CA SER A 645 10.05 38.64 2.10
C SER A 645 10.99 37.47 1.82
N ASN A 646 10.71 36.29 2.39
CA ASN A 646 11.55 35.09 2.29
C ASN A 646 10.72 33.80 2.16
N ASN A 647 9.42 33.93 1.90
CA ASN A 647 8.45 32.84 1.84
C ASN A 647 8.51 31.89 3.05
N LYS A 648 8.66 32.43 4.25
CA LYS A 648 8.62 31.62 5.48
C LYS A 648 7.18 31.45 5.96
N CYS A 649 6.85 30.24 6.37
CA CYS A 649 5.54 29.84 6.86
C CYS A 649 5.68 29.17 8.23
N SER A 650 4.87 29.60 9.19
CA SER A 650 4.83 29.04 10.54
C SER A 650 3.41 28.62 10.92
N LYS A 651 3.21 27.35 11.23
CA LYS A 651 1.95 26.82 11.78
C LYS A 651 1.76 27.19 13.25
N ARG A 652 0.52 27.53 13.61
CA ARG A 652 0.12 27.94 14.97
C ARG A 652 -1.16 27.24 15.41
N ARG A 653 -1.30 27.05 16.73
CA ARG A 653 -2.51 26.48 17.36
C ARG A 653 -3.20 27.48 18.27
N GLY A 654 -4.50 27.28 18.42
CA GLY A 654 -5.39 28.09 19.23
C GLY A 654 -5.42 29.55 18.78
N CYS A 655 -5.39 29.80 17.48
CA CYS A 655 -5.43 31.16 16.96
C CYS A 655 -6.82 31.77 17.18
N GLY A 656 -6.88 32.92 17.83
CA GLY A 656 -8.13 33.63 18.11
C GLY A 656 -7.87 34.95 18.83
N GLY A 657 -8.92 35.78 18.90
CA GLY A 657 -8.77 37.14 19.42
C GLY A 657 -7.84 37.95 18.53
N VAL A 658 -8.24 38.15 17.27
CA VAL A 658 -7.47 38.86 16.22
C VAL A 658 -6.97 40.24 16.70
N GLU A 659 -7.70 40.87 17.63
CA GLU A 659 -7.31 42.11 18.30
C GLU A 659 -6.01 42.01 19.12
N SER A 660 -5.58 40.79 19.47
CA SER A 660 -4.34 40.50 20.20
C SER A 660 -3.17 40.11 19.30
N PHE A 661 -3.37 40.04 17.99
CA PHE A 661 -2.27 39.85 17.04
C PHE A 661 -1.38 41.10 17.02
N ASP A 662 -0.07 40.86 17.07
CA ASP A 662 0.93 41.92 17.00
C ASP A 662 0.89 42.60 15.62
N ASP A 663 1.06 43.92 15.61
CA ASP A 663 1.11 44.70 14.38
C ASP A 663 2.52 44.62 13.78
N ASP A 664 2.69 43.83 12.72
CA ASP A 664 3.97 43.65 12.04
C ASP A 664 3.79 43.57 10.53
N VAL A 665 4.29 44.59 9.82
CA VAL A 665 4.19 44.73 8.35
C VAL A 665 4.96 43.65 7.57
N ASN A 666 5.79 42.86 8.23
CA ASN A 666 6.54 41.79 7.58
C ASN A 666 5.76 40.48 7.46
N TYR A 667 4.62 40.37 8.16
CA TYR A 667 3.86 39.14 8.28
C TYR A 667 2.38 39.34 7.95
N ASP A 668 1.79 38.27 7.44
CA ASP A 668 0.35 38.11 7.29
C ASP A 668 -0.10 36.86 8.06
N VAL A 669 -1.24 36.93 8.74
CA VAL A 669 -1.85 35.77 9.42
C VAL A 669 -3.04 35.28 8.63
N TYR A 670 -3.11 33.96 8.38
CA TYR A 670 -4.25 33.30 7.76
C TYR A 670 -4.90 32.36 8.77
N VAL A 671 -6.08 32.73 9.28
CA VAL A 671 -6.83 31.97 10.29
C VAL A 671 -7.83 31.05 9.61
N ARG A 672 -7.86 29.76 9.97
CA ARG A 672 -8.80 28.79 9.42
C ARG A 672 -10.21 29.15 9.86
N LYS A 673 -11.15 29.31 8.92
CA LYS A 673 -12.56 29.59 9.24
C LYS A 673 -13.16 28.45 10.05
N GLY A 674 -13.90 28.79 11.10
CA GLY A 674 -14.47 27.84 12.05
C GLY A 674 -13.54 27.43 13.19
N SER A 675 -12.29 27.93 13.23
CA SER A 675 -11.41 27.78 14.41
C SER A 675 -11.73 28.78 15.52
N GLU A 676 -12.39 29.90 15.20
CA GLU A 676 -12.74 30.97 16.13
C GLU A 676 -13.87 30.55 17.08
N GLY A 677 -13.49 29.92 18.19
CA GLY A 677 -14.38 29.53 19.26
C GLY A 677 -14.14 28.08 19.63
N GLY A 678 -13.22 27.85 20.57
CA GLY A 678 -12.77 26.54 21.04
C GLY A 678 -13.83 25.66 21.74
N GLY A 679 -15.07 25.71 21.30
CA GLY A 679 -16.07 24.68 21.49
C GLY A 679 -16.32 23.93 20.17
N PRO A 680 -16.91 22.73 20.22
CA PRO A 680 -17.35 22.02 19.03
C PRO A 680 -18.48 22.82 18.36
N GLN A 681 -18.15 23.77 17.50
CA GLN A 681 -19.12 24.48 16.70
C GLN A 681 -19.43 23.65 15.45
N GLY A 682 -20.73 23.48 15.18
CA GLY A 682 -21.24 22.69 14.08
C GLY A 682 -20.60 23.08 12.77
N ILE A 683 -19.93 22.10 12.14
CA ILE A 683 -19.37 22.23 10.81
C ILE A 683 -20.50 22.58 9.85
N MET A 684 -20.37 23.68 9.12
CA MET A 684 -21.24 23.99 7.98
C MET A 684 -20.97 22.93 6.91
N VAL A 685 -21.82 21.91 6.85
CA VAL A 685 -21.83 20.90 5.78
C VAL A 685 -22.21 21.62 4.49
N GLY A 686 -21.22 22.15 3.78
CA GLY A 686 -21.36 22.43 2.36
C GLY A 686 -21.66 21.10 1.68
N GLY A 687 -22.82 21.00 1.01
CA GLY A 687 -23.31 19.77 0.39
C GLY A 687 -22.27 19.16 -0.55
N GLY A 688 -21.44 18.26 -0.02
CA GLY A 688 -20.46 17.49 -0.77
C GLY A 688 -21.19 16.43 -1.57
N GLY A 689 -21.00 16.47 -2.89
CA GLY A 689 -21.51 15.45 -3.79
C GLY A 689 -21.08 14.07 -3.28
N ALA A 690 -22.05 13.16 -3.19
CA ALA A 690 -21.79 11.76 -2.90
C ALA A 690 -20.61 11.30 -3.77
N VAL A 691 -19.50 10.93 -3.12
CA VAL A 691 -18.49 10.08 -3.74
C VAL A 691 -19.26 8.85 -4.19
N ARG A 692 -19.56 8.76 -5.48
CA ARG A 692 -20.29 7.64 -6.05
C ARG A 692 -19.41 6.42 -5.82
N SER A 693 -19.73 5.63 -4.81
CA SER A 693 -19.36 4.23 -4.77
C SER A 693 -19.96 3.60 -6.03
N SER A 694 -19.15 3.47 -7.08
CA SER A 694 -19.53 2.70 -8.26
C SER A 694 -19.50 1.23 -7.88
N ARG A 695 -20.52 0.77 -7.14
CA ARG A 695 -20.84 -0.65 -7.08
C ARG A 695 -21.26 -1.06 -8.48
N LEU A 696 -20.33 -1.68 -9.21
CA LEU A 696 -20.66 -2.49 -10.37
C LEU A 696 -21.54 -3.63 -9.84
N SER A 697 -22.85 -3.45 -9.91
CA SER A 697 -23.79 -4.49 -9.53
C SER A 697 -23.73 -5.57 -10.60
N VAL A 698 -22.94 -6.61 -10.36
CA VAL A 698 -22.97 -7.84 -11.18
C VAL A 698 -24.32 -8.51 -10.91
N LEU A 699 -25.31 -8.16 -11.74
CA LEU A 699 -26.57 -8.89 -11.79
C LEU A 699 -26.27 -10.28 -12.37
N VAL A 700 -26.20 -11.29 -11.50
CA VAL A 700 -26.25 -12.69 -11.91
C VAL A 700 -27.66 -12.97 -12.44
N GLY A 701 -27.86 -12.72 -13.73
CA GLY A 701 -29.09 -13.04 -14.43
C GLY A 701 -29.18 -14.54 -14.70
N VAL A 702 -29.90 -15.27 -13.85
CA VAL A 702 -30.34 -16.64 -14.16
C VAL A 702 -31.39 -16.55 -15.27
N ALA A 703 -30.98 -16.84 -16.50
CA ALA A 703 -31.89 -16.93 -17.63
C ALA A 703 -32.75 -18.21 -17.53
N VAL A 704 -33.95 -18.09 -16.97
CA VAL A 704 -34.99 -19.11 -17.13
C VAL A 704 -35.74 -18.80 -18.41
N GLY A 705 -35.55 -19.66 -19.42
CA GLY A 705 -36.26 -19.58 -20.70
C GLY A 705 -37.77 -19.69 -20.51
N GLY A 706 -38.49 -18.63 -20.85
CA GLY A 706 -39.94 -18.58 -20.88
C GLY A 706 -40.42 -17.95 -22.18
N VAL A 707 -40.96 -18.78 -23.07
CA VAL A 707 -41.70 -18.40 -24.27
C VAL A 707 -42.88 -17.51 -23.88
N VAL A 708 -42.97 -16.30 -24.42
CA VAL A 708 -44.21 -15.50 -24.36
C VAL A 708 -44.60 -15.03 -25.76
N LEU A 709 -45.77 -15.53 -26.16
CA LEU A 709 -46.54 -15.16 -27.34
C LEU A 709 -46.87 -13.66 -27.34
N ALA A 710 -46.86 -13.09 -28.55
CA ALA A 710 -47.39 -11.77 -28.85
C ALA A 710 -48.90 -11.68 -28.54
N MET A 711 -49.31 -10.57 -27.92
CA MET A 711 -50.58 -9.89 -28.20
C MET A 711 -50.39 -8.39 -27.95
N GLY A 712 -50.54 -7.60 -29.00
CA GLY A 712 -50.70 -6.16 -28.88
C GLY A 712 -52.12 -5.80 -28.43
N ILE A 713 -52.28 -4.62 -27.85
CA ILE A 713 -53.49 -3.80 -27.92
C ILE A 713 -53.05 -2.34 -27.80
N VAL A 714 -53.69 -1.53 -28.64
CA VAL A 714 -53.63 -0.08 -28.79
C VAL A 714 -54.27 0.61 -27.57
N MET A 715 -53.58 1.58 -26.97
CA MET A 715 -53.99 2.99 -26.77
C MET A 715 -52.83 3.80 -26.21
#